data_AF-A0A2E6RMR7-F1
#
_entry.id   AF-A0A2E6RMR7-F1
#
_cell.length_a   1.000
_cell.length_b   1.000
_cell.length_c   1.000
_cell.angle_alpha   90.00
_cell.angle_beta   90.00
_cell.angle_gamma   90.00
#
_symmetry.space_group_name_H-M   'P 1'
#
loop_
_entity.id
_entity.type
_entity.pdbx_description
1 polymer ?
#
loop_
_entity_poly.entity_id
_entity_poly.type
_entity_poly.pdbx_seq_one_letter_code
_entity_poly.pdbx_strand_id
1 'polypeptide(L)'
;MAENYKIAIIGSGPCGMSAGGRAAELGVSHIVIEKADHLSDTIFKFQKGKHVMATPDVLPLRSSMDFSIGIREDILEKWNQQTKDLGVNIRFNSEVTEIKGEQGKFTIQLKSGEEIYAEYIVLGIGLQGNLRKVGVPGSDWDKVQYQLDDPDEYEAENIVVIGAGDAAIENAVALSKNNNVFIVNRRGEFARAKDGNIKLIEKAIDDNQIICFYNSNPKFIEPGKLTLETSDGEAEVKCDRIIARLGAIPPRKFVESCGIEFPNKDPASLPELSPIYESNKKGIFIVGALAGFPLIKQSMNQGYEVIEFIQGNKIKPADEPLLEEKFNSILTEGNNIDSLISYIRKQVPILSGLTGLQLREFLLDSTIHVPNEDDIIFKRNDYTNSFYMIVDGGVKIIIDENNTDNTVSLSSGEFFGEIGLIAGRRRSATIFASQQSILIESPRRTMIKLINSVDSVQKTMNEVALVRQLRTYLSPNLTNEALAPVLETAEIKNYKPGQILFTEGDDEDGVYLIRKGSVTVSRKIGGREIVIAYVPAGHYVGEMALLNNQKRNATIKAAINTEVIWMDGERFRGLLDTSDELRADVEKKLLSRLVEGESMHNRPDAGNIIEFLVAQGVGEATDILLIDENLCVGCNNCEKACAETHDGISRLNREAGPTYNAVHVPTSCRHCEHPHCMSDCPADSIHRSVNGEVFIDDKCIGCGNCERNCPYGVIHMAAEAPKKPGLLSWLLFGSGPGPGENKQWNKDHSNEGARKKAVKCDMCKDLDGGASCVRACPTGAAIRVSPENFFSLSELAGRN
;
A
#
# COMPACT_ATOMS: atom_id res chain seq x y z
N MET A 1 -16.11 12.95 52.65
CA MET A 1 -17.27 13.56 51.95
C MET A 1 -17.25 12.99 50.55
N ALA A 2 -18.39 12.56 50.00
CA ALA A 2 -18.45 12.06 48.64
C ALA A 2 -17.92 13.13 47.66
N GLU A 3 -16.91 12.79 46.85
CA GLU A 3 -16.37 13.70 45.85
C GLU A 3 -17.37 13.83 44.70
N ASN A 4 -17.89 15.04 44.47
CA ASN A 4 -18.91 15.30 43.46
C ASN A 4 -18.40 16.34 42.46
N TYR A 5 -18.40 15.98 41.18
CA TYR A 5 -17.86 16.78 40.09
C TYR A 5 -18.92 17.06 39.01
N LYS A 6 -18.78 18.14 38.25
CA LYS A 6 -19.62 18.32 37.07
C LYS A 6 -19.21 17.32 35.99
N ILE A 7 -17.91 17.12 35.78
CA ILE A 7 -17.38 16.25 34.72
C ILE A 7 -16.33 15.29 35.30
N ALA A 8 -16.51 13.98 35.09
CA ALA A 8 -15.45 13.00 35.31
C ALA A 8 -14.88 12.52 33.97
N ILE A 9 -13.57 12.63 33.81
CA ILE A 9 -12.82 12.26 32.61
C ILE A 9 -12.03 11.00 32.95
N ILE A 10 -12.32 9.89 32.26
CA ILE A 10 -11.74 8.59 32.55
C ILE A 10 -10.61 8.32 31.56
N GLY A 11 -9.37 8.29 32.06
CA GLY A 11 -8.14 8.15 31.28
C GLY A 11 -7.46 9.49 31.00
N SER A 12 -6.14 9.54 31.20
CA SER A 12 -5.30 10.72 30.98
C SER A 12 -4.48 10.66 29.68
N GLY A 13 -4.99 9.96 28.66
CA GLY A 13 -4.42 10.04 27.32
C GLY A 13 -4.49 11.47 26.74
N PRO A 14 -3.95 11.71 25.54
CA PRO A 14 -3.95 13.04 24.92
C PRO A 14 -5.33 13.73 24.88
N CYS A 15 -6.38 12.99 24.55
CA CYS A 15 -7.77 13.49 24.60
C CYS A 15 -8.25 13.83 26.03
N GLY A 16 -7.98 12.96 27.01
CA GLY A 16 -8.37 13.16 28.40
C GLY A 16 -7.66 14.34 29.06
N MET A 17 -6.36 14.51 28.79
CA MET A 17 -5.61 15.69 29.24
C MET A 17 -6.12 16.97 28.59
N SER A 18 -6.43 16.93 27.28
CA SER A 18 -7.02 18.10 26.62
C SER A 18 -8.39 18.46 27.20
N ALA A 19 -9.22 17.47 27.53
CA ALA A 19 -10.49 17.69 28.20
C ALA A 19 -10.30 18.27 29.60
N GLY A 20 -9.34 17.73 30.37
CA GLY A 20 -9.00 18.25 31.70
C GLY A 20 -8.47 19.69 31.63
N GLY A 21 -7.56 19.97 30.70
CA GLY A 21 -7.02 21.31 30.44
C GLY A 21 -8.12 22.31 30.10
N ARG A 22 -9.03 21.95 29.18
CA ARG A 22 -10.13 22.84 28.82
C ARG A 22 -11.12 23.06 29.95
N ALA A 23 -11.44 22.01 30.72
CA ALA A 23 -12.29 22.14 31.90
C ALA A 23 -11.66 23.06 32.96
N ALA A 24 -10.34 22.97 33.16
CA ALA A 24 -9.60 23.83 34.07
C ALA A 24 -9.59 25.30 33.60
N GLU A 25 -9.33 25.57 32.33
CA GLU A 25 -9.39 26.92 31.75
C GLU A 25 -10.74 27.60 31.95
N LEU A 26 -11.83 26.84 31.82
CA LEU A 26 -13.20 27.33 32.01
C LEU A 26 -13.64 27.38 33.48
N GLY A 27 -12.81 26.93 34.42
CA GLY A 27 -13.16 26.86 35.84
C GLY A 27 -14.29 25.86 36.15
N VAL A 28 -14.48 24.84 35.29
CA VAL A 28 -15.52 23.82 35.45
C VAL A 28 -15.06 22.79 36.48
N SER A 29 -15.93 22.42 37.44
CA SER A 29 -15.65 21.34 38.40
C SER A 29 -15.43 20.01 37.66
N HIS A 30 -14.19 19.48 37.70
CA HIS A 30 -13.81 18.28 36.97
C HIS A 30 -12.84 17.41 37.77
N ILE A 31 -12.72 16.14 37.35
CA ILE A 31 -11.66 15.22 37.77
C ILE A 31 -11.22 14.36 36.59
N VAL A 32 -9.91 14.24 36.38
CA VAL A 32 -9.31 13.24 35.47
C VAL A 32 -8.86 12.04 36.31
N ILE A 33 -9.30 10.85 35.95
CA ILE A 33 -9.01 9.61 36.67
C ILE A 33 -8.08 8.75 35.82
N GLU A 34 -6.88 8.47 36.34
CA GLU A 34 -5.86 7.69 35.65
C GLU A 34 -5.47 6.47 36.48
N LYS A 35 -5.40 5.29 35.84
CA LYS A 35 -5.03 4.04 36.48
C LYS A 35 -3.52 3.95 36.74
N ALA A 36 -2.71 4.60 35.91
CA ALA A 36 -1.27 4.69 36.07
C ALA A 36 -0.87 5.74 37.12
N ASP A 37 0.40 5.75 37.49
CA ASP A 37 1.03 6.74 38.36
C ASP A 37 1.54 7.98 37.61
N HIS A 38 1.30 8.05 36.30
CA HIS A 38 1.77 9.09 35.38
C HIS A 38 0.70 9.40 34.32
N LEU A 39 0.85 10.52 33.61
CA LEU A 39 -0.05 10.93 32.52
C LEU A 39 0.25 10.20 31.21
N SER A 40 -0.75 10.06 30.36
CA SER A 40 -0.59 9.57 28.99
C SER A 40 0.07 8.20 28.88
N ASP A 41 -0.36 7.24 29.71
CA ASP A 41 0.19 5.87 29.82
C ASP A 41 0.46 5.19 28.45
N THR A 42 -0.41 5.39 27.46
CA THR A 42 -0.18 4.86 26.11
C THR A 42 1.07 5.43 25.43
N ILE A 43 1.27 6.74 25.50
CA ILE A 43 2.42 7.43 24.89
C ILE A 43 3.67 7.22 25.75
N PHE A 44 3.51 7.19 27.08
CA PHE A 44 4.58 6.83 28.00
C PHE A 44 5.17 5.46 27.66
N LYS A 45 4.32 4.47 27.36
CA LYS A 45 4.71 3.10 26.95
C LYS A 45 5.12 2.95 25.48
N PHE A 46 5.22 4.04 24.72
CA PHE A 46 5.90 3.97 23.43
C PHE A 46 7.36 3.64 23.63
N GLN A 47 8.06 3.17 22.59
CA GLN A 47 9.49 2.91 22.71
C GLN A 47 10.25 4.19 23.09
N LYS A 48 11.25 4.07 23.96
CA LYS A 48 12.16 5.17 24.31
C LYS A 48 12.81 5.80 23.10
N GLY A 49 12.86 7.14 23.09
CA GLY A 49 13.39 7.94 21.98
C GLY A 49 12.51 7.94 20.72
N LYS A 50 11.29 7.36 20.77
CA LYS A 50 10.40 7.33 19.61
C LYS A 50 10.01 8.75 19.19
N HIS A 51 10.14 9.02 17.89
CA HIS A 51 9.63 10.24 17.29
C HIS A 51 8.12 10.14 17.08
N VAL A 52 7.35 11.02 17.71
CA VAL A 52 5.89 11.07 17.65
C VAL A 52 5.46 12.14 16.66
N MET A 53 4.59 11.76 15.73
CA MET A 53 4.13 12.61 14.63
C MET A 53 2.88 13.40 15.00
N ALA A 54 2.80 14.66 14.57
CA ALA A 54 1.64 15.55 14.78
C ALA A 54 0.75 15.68 13.54
N THR A 55 0.40 14.55 12.92
CA THR A 55 -0.38 14.50 11.67
C THR A 55 -1.89 14.46 11.90
N PRO A 56 -2.71 14.95 10.94
CA PRO A 56 -2.29 15.64 9.72
C PRO A 56 -1.99 17.13 9.99
N ASP A 57 -1.09 17.71 9.20
CA ASP A 57 -0.65 19.10 9.39
C ASP A 57 -1.78 20.11 9.12
N VAL A 58 -2.69 19.78 8.19
CA VAL A 58 -3.85 20.60 7.79
C VAL A 58 -4.86 20.81 8.92
N LEU A 59 -4.91 19.90 9.89
CA LEU A 59 -5.85 19.98 10.99
C LEU A 59 -5.31 20.94 12.06
N PRO A 60 -6.02 22.02 12.44
CA PRO A 60 -5.56 22.92 13.49
C PRO A 60 -5.59 22.22 14.86
N LEU A 61 -4.69 22.59 15.77
CA LEU A 61 -4.75 22.16 17.17
C LEU A 61 -5.49 23.23 17.98
N ARG A 62 -6.59 22.83 18.63
CA ARG A 62 -7.42 23.69 19.49
C ARG A 62 -7.20 23.47 20.98
N SER A 63 -6.57 22.35 21.33
CA SER A 63 -6.30 21.97 22.71
C SER A 63 -5.56 23.08 23.46
N SER A 64 -5.91 23.21 24.74
CA SER A 64 -5.15 24.01 25.72
C SER A 64 -3.74 23.47 25.96
N MET A 65 -3.48 22.23 25.54
CA MET A 65 -2.17 21.57 25.60
C MET A 65 -1.52 21.62 24.22
N ASP A 66 -0.24 21.99 24.18
CA ASP A 66 0.49 22.03 22.92
C ASP A 66 0.82 20.63 22.43
N PHE A 67 0.85 20.45 21.11
CA PHE A 67 1.35 19.24 20.50
C PHE A 67 1.98 19.53 19.14
N SER A 68 3.27 19.24 19.04
CA SER A 68 4.07 19.32 17.83
C SER A 68 4.84 18.02 17.65
N ILE A 69 5.30 17.78 16.43
CA ILE A 69 6.21 16.68 16.15
C ILE A 69 7.45 16.78 17.06
N GLY A 70 7.90 15.65 17.61
CA GLY A 70 9.03 15.61 18.54
C GLY A 70 9.31 14.24 19.12
N ILE A 71 10.32 14.16 19.97
CA ILE A 71 10.69 12.92 20.68
C ILE A 71 9.70 12.68 21.84
N ARG A 72 9.39 11.40 22.13
CA ARG A 72 8.45 10.94 23.16
C ARG A 72 8.64 11.69 24.49
N GLU A 73 9.86 11.74 24.99
CA GLU A 73 10.22 12.31 26.29
C GLU A 73 9.89 13.81 26.37
N ASP A 74 10.28 14.60 25.37
CA ASP A 74 10.03 16.04 25.31
C ASP A 74 8.52 16.35 25.33
N ILE A 75 7.74 15.55 24.60
CA ILE A 75 6.28 15.70 24.54
C ILE A 75 5.65 15.40 25.90
N LEU A 76 6.07 14.32 26.56
CA LEU A 76 5.56 13.94 27.89
C LEU A 76 5.94 14.97 28.95
N GLU A 77 7.19 15.47 28.95
CA GLU A 77 7.64 16.51 29.87
C GLU A 77 6.79 17.78 29.70
N LYS A 78 6.58 18.21 28.46
CA LYS A 78 5.77 19.38 28.15
C LYS A 78 4.32 19.22 28.61
N TRP A 79 3.69 18.08 28.34
CA TRP A 79 2.32 17.81 28.78
C TRP A 79 2.19 17.74 30.29
N ASN A 80 3.16 17.14 30.99
CA ASN A 80 3.18 17.12 32.45
C ASN A 80 3.23 18.55 33.03
N GLN A 81 4.09 19.40 32.48
CA GLN A 81 4.24 20.79 32.91
C GLN A 81 2.96 21.61 32.64
N GLN A 82 2.42 21.55 31.42
CA GLN A 82 1.19 22.28 31.06
C GLN A 82 -0.02 21.84 31.87
N THR A 83 -0.14 20.54 32.16
CA THR A 83 -1.21 20.00 33.01
C THR A 83 -1.16 20.55 34.42
N LYS A 84 0.05 20.70 34.97
CA LYS A 84 0.27 21.32 36.27
C LYS A 84 -0.03 22.81 36.25
N ASP A 85 0.44 23.52 35.22
CA ASP A 85 0.28 24.98 35.10
C ASP A 85 -1.18 25.40 34.91
N LEU A 86 -1.97 24.60 34.19
CA LEU A 86 -3.41 24.80 34.04
C LEU A 86 -4.21 24.44 35.30
N GLY A 87 -3.60 23.77 36.28
CA GLY A 87 -4.29 23.34 37.49
C GLY A 87 -5.34 22.25 37.25
N VAL A 88 -5.09 21.34 36.30
CA VAL A 88 -6.01 20.23 36.02
C VAL A 88 -6.11 19.34 37.25
N ASN A 89 -7.34 19.04 37.68
CA ASN A 89 -7.58 18.15 38.82
C ASN A 89 -7.47 16.69 38.39
N ILE A 90 -6.42 16.01 38.83
CA ILE A 90 -6.08 14.64 38.39
C ILE A 90 -5.87 13.73 39.59
N ARG A 91 -6.37 12.50 39.45
CA ARG A 91 -6.22 11.42 40.41
C ARG A 91 -5.55 10.20 39.76
N PHE A 92 -4.30 9.96 40.13
CA PHE A 92 -3.50 8.82 39.69
C PHE A 92 -3.82 7.53 40.48
N ASN A 93 -3.27 6.41 40.03
CA ASN A 93 -3.40 5.08 40.67
C ASN A 93 -4.86 4.68 40.95
N SER A 94 -5.77 5.13 40.09
CA SER A 94 -7.21 5.01 40.27
C SER A 94 -7.82 4.35 39.04
N GLU A 95 -8.00 3.03 39.12
CA GLU A 95 -8.63 2.24 38.06
C GLU A 95 -10.15 2.22 38.24
N VAL A 96 -10.90 2.67 37.23
CA VAL A 96 -12.36 2.62 37.21
C VAL A 96 -12.82 1.23 36.81
N THR A 97 -13.66 0.61 37.63
CA THR A 97 -14.17 -0.75 37.40
C THR A 97 -15.63 -0.78 36.95
N GLU A 98 -16.41 0.23 37.32
CA GLU A 98 -17.84 0.30 36.99
C GLU A 98 -18.34 1.75 36.94
N ILE A 99 -19.29 2.03 36.05
CA ILE A 99 -20.01 3.31 35.98
C ILE A 99 -21.51 3.01 35.91
N LYS A 100 -22.27 3.57 36.85
CA LYS A 100 -23.73 3.37 36.96
C LYS A 100 -24.45 4.72 37.04
N GLY A 101 -25.74 4.70 36.68
CA GLY A 101 -26.64 5.84 36.82
C GLY A 101 -27.09 6.46 35.50
N GLU A 102 -27.44 7.73 35.58
CA GLU A 102 -28.00 8.54 34.49
C GLU A 102 -27.40 9.94 34.55
N GLN A 103 -27.56 10.71 33.46
CA GLN A 103 -27.08 12.09 33.38
C GLN A 103 -27.49 12.91 34.61
N GLY A 104 -26.53 13.64 35.18
CA GLY A 104 -26.70 14.40 36.42
C GLY A 104 -26.43 13.61 37.71
N LYS A 105 -26.36 12.27 37.65
CA LYS A 105 -26.14 11.42 38.83
C LYS A 105 -25.43 10.10 38.49
N PHE A 106 -24.25 10.20 37.91
CA PHE A 106 -23.38 9.04 37.72
C PHE A 106 -22.61 8.70 39.00
N THR A 107 -22.42 7.40 39.23
CA THR A 107 -21.55 6.85 40.28
C THR A 107 -20.44 6.05 39.59
N ILE A 108 -19.20 6.36 39.95
CA ILE A 108 -17.99 5.80 39.36
C ILE A 108 -17.29 4.99 40.45
N GLN A 109 -17.25 3.68 40.29
CA GLN A 109 -16.60 2.78 41.23
C GLN A 109 -15.13 2.62 40.86
N LEU A 110 -14.24 2.90 41.81
CA LEU A 110 -12.82 2.61 41.71
C LEU A 110 -12.52 1.19 42.23
N LYS A 111 -11.44 0.61 41.72
CA LYS A 111 -10.89 -0.68 42.17
C LYS A 111 -10.49 -0.70 43.65
N SER A 112 -10.19 0.47 44.23
CA SER A 112 -9.95 0.64 45.66
C SER A 112 -11.18 0.41 46.53
N GLY A 113 -12.38 0.38 45.94
CA GLY A 113 -13.67 0.36 46.63
C GLY A 113 -14.28 1.76 46.85
N GLU A 114 -13.57 2.83 46.51
CA GLU A 114 -14.08 4.20 46.61
C GLU A 114 -15.04 4.58 45.47
N GLU A 115 -16.00 5.45 45.77
CA GLU A 115 -16.97 5.98 44.81
C GLU A 115 -16.75 7.48 44.56
N ILE A 116 -16.80 7.87 43.29
CA ILE A 116 -16.80 9.26 42.82
C ILE A 116 -18.13 9.53 42.12
N TYR A 117 -18.68 10.73 42.27
CA TYR A 117 -19.93 11.13 41.64
C TYR A 117 -19.72 12.23 40.60
N ALA A 118 -20.45 12.15 39.48
CA ALA A 118 -20.38 13.17 38.45
C ALA A 118 -21.70 13.37 37.69
N GLU A 119 -21.91 14.57 37.14
CA GLU A 119 -23.07 14.84 36.25
C GLU A 119 -22.87 14.30 34.83
N TYR A 120 -21.63 14.38 34.33
CA TYR A 120 -21.23 13.96 32.99
C TYR A 120 -19.97 13.08 33.03
N ILE A 121 -19.89 12.12 32.10
CA ILE A 121 -18.74 11.22 31.93
C ILE A 121 -18.11 11.45 30.57
N VAL A 122 -16.78 11.59 30.53
CA VAL A 122 -15.99 11.58 29.29
C VAL A 122 -15.05 10.38 29.33
N LEU A 123 -15.26 9.41 28.44
CA LEU A 123 -14.41 8.23 28.30
C LEU A 123 -13.26 8.51 27.32
N GLY A 124 -12.07 8.79 27.87
CA GLY A 124 -10.80 8.96 27.17
C GLY A 124 -9.88 7.74 27.29
N ILE A 125 -10.45 6.54 27.44
CA ILE A 125 -9.74 5.31 27.81
C ILE A 125 -8.94 4.66 26.66
N GLY A 126 -9.15 5.11 25.42
CA GLY A 126 -8.50 4.57 24.23
C GLY A 126 -8.74 3.06 24.03
N LEU A 127 -7.82 2.41 23.31
CA LEU A 127 -7.88 0.96 23.05
C LEU A 127 -6.73 0.19 23.72
N GLN A 128 -5.60 0.85 23.97
CA GLN A 128 -4.34 0.21 24.38
C GLN A 128 -4.38 -0.43 25.77
N GLY A 129 -5.39 -0.11 26.59
CA GLY A 129 -5.65 -0.82 27.84
C GLY A 129 -6.08 -2.28 27.65
N ASN A 130 -6.47 -2.69 26.44
CA ASN A 130 -7.01 -4.02 26.13
C ASN A 130 -6.32 -4.64 24.89
N LEU A 131 -5.06 -5.04 25.07
CA LEU A 131 -4.19 -5.61 24.03
C LEU A 131 -4.65 -7.00 23.57
N ARG A 132 -4.53 -7.29 22.27
CA ARG A 132 -4.74 -8.64 21.73
C ARG A 132 -3.68 -9.59 22.29
N LYS A 133 -4.13 -10.76 22.74
CA LYS A 133 -3.27 -11.82 23.31
C LYS A 133 -2.90 -12.86 22.26
N VAL A 134 -1.75 -13.52 22.41
CA VAL A 134 -1.28 -14.54 21.45
C VAL A 134 -2.28 -15.71 21.35
N GLY A 135 -2.86 -16.12 22.48
CA GLY A 135 -4.01 -17.03 22.51
C GLY A 135 -3.67 -18.50 22.22
N VAL A 136 -2.41 -18.90 22.43
CA VAL A 136 -1.94 -20.28 22.26
C VAL A 136 -1.57 -20.91 23.62
N PRO A 137 -1.54 -22.25 23.74
CA PRO A 137 -1.04 -22.90 24.95
C PRO A 137 0.36 -22.39 25.34
N GLY A 138 0.56 -22.08 26.63
CA GLY A 138 1.82 -21.53 27.17
C GLY A 138 2.03 -20.03 27.00
N SER A 139 1.04 -19.30 26.46
CA SER A 139 1.12 -17.83 26.29
C SER A 139 1.08 -17.00 27.58
N ASP A 140 0.90 -17.67 28.72
CA ASP A 140 1.00 -17.16 30.08
C ASP A 140 2.44 -17.17 30.65
N TRP A 141 3.42 -17.67 29.88
CA TRP A 141 4.83 -17.58 30.24
C TRP A 141 5.26 -16.12 30.51
N ASP A 142 5.97 -15.90 31.62
CA ASP A 142 6.31 -14.58 32.16
C ASP A 142 7.20 -13.74 31.24
N LYS A 143 7.90 -14.38 30.29
CA LYS A 143 8.71 -13.73 29.25
C LYS A 143 7.92 -13.36 27.98
N VAL A 144 6.60 -13.57 27.97
CA VAL A 144 5.71 -13.07 26.91
C VAL A 144 5.22 -11.66 27.27
N GLN A 145 5.82 -10.66 26.64
CA GLN A 145 5.48 -9.25 26.82
C GLN A 145 4.65 -8.76 25.64
N TYR A 146 3.74 -7.81 25.89
CA TYR A 146 2.86 -7.23 24.87
C TYR A 146 3.24 -5.79 24.49
N GLN A 147 4.26 -5.26 25.16
CA GLN A 147 4.82 -3.93 25.00
C GLN A 147 6.34 -4.02 25.18
N LEU A 148 7.03 -3.05 24.60
CA LEU A 148 8.48 -2.87 24.72
C LEU A 148 8.73 -1.40 25.03
N ASP A 149 9.27 -1.11 26.21
CA ASP A 149 9.59 0.25 26.66
C ASP A 149 10.98 0.66 26.16
N ASP A 150 12.02 -0.01 26.65
CA ASP A 150 13.41 0.24 26.25
C ASP A 150 14.01 -1.00 25.56
N PRO A 151 14.34 -0.94 24.25
CA PRO A 151 15.00 -2.03 23.55
C PRO A 151 16.45 -2.25 24.03
N ASP A 152 17.09 -1.22 24.60
CA ASP A 152 18.48 -1.28 25.04
C ASP A 152 18.63 -1.98 26.40
N GLU A 153 17.53 -2.34 27.07
CA GLU A 153 17.53 -3.18 28.29
C GLU A 153 17.88 -4.64 28.03
N TYR A 154 17.86 -5.08 26.77
CA TYR A 154 18.07 -6.48 26.39
C TYR A 154 19.31 -6.61 25.52
N GLU A 155 20.19 -7.55 25.87
CA GLU A 155 21.43 -7.83 25.16
C GLU A 155 21.68 -9.34 25.11
N ALA A 156 22.18 -9.81 23.96
CA ALA A 156 22.54 -11.21 23.70
C ALA A 156 21.39 -12.23 23.91
N GLU A 157 20.13 -11.81 23.80
CA GLU A 157 18.96 -12.70 23.86
C GLU A 157 18.50 -13.15 22.46
N ASN A 158 17.80 -14.29 22.40
CA ASN A 158 16.99 -14.70 21.25
C ASN A 158 15.55 -14.21 21.46
N ILE A 159 15.15 -13.16 20.75
CA ILE A 159 13.87 -12.50 20.97
C ILE A 159 12.96 -12.73 19.77
N VAL A 160 11.77 -13.27 20.02
CA VAL A 160 10.74 -13.40 18.98
C VAL A 160 9.76 -12.25 19.07
N VAL A 161 9.64 -11.46 18.01
CA VAL A 161 8.61 -10.44 17.85
C VAL A 161 7.43 -11.02 17.07
N ILE A 162 6.24 -11.08 17.68
CA ILE A 162 5.03 -11.57 17.01
C ILE A 162 4.18 -10.38 16.58
N GLY A 163 4.06 -10.17 15.26
CA GLY A 163 3.30 -9.07 14.67
C GLY A 163 3.99 -8.46 13.46
N ALA A 164 3.22 -7.73 12.66
CA ALA A 164 3.68 -7.16 11.38
C ALA A 164 3.20 -5.72 11.14
N GLY A 165 2.76 -5.02 12.19
CA GLY A 165 2.44 -3.59 12.13
C GLY A 165 3.66 -2.72 12.46
N ASP A 166 3.51 -1.40 12.30
CA ASP A 166 4.57 -0.41 12.58
C ASP A 166 5.30 -0.67 13.90
N ALA A 167 4.55 -0.85 14.99
CA ALA A 167 5.15 -1.05 16.31
C ALA A 167 5.92 -2.38 16.44
N ALA A 168 5.49 -3.43 15.73
CA ALA A 168 6.21 -4.71 15.74
C ALA A 168 7.55 -4.57 15.02
N ILE A 169 7.52 -3.92 13.85
CA ILE A 169 8.70 -3.66 13.03
C ILE A 169 9.69 -2.76 13.77
N GLU A 170 9.23 -1.63 14.31
CA GLU A 170 10.06 -0.70 15.07
C GLU A 170 10.75 -1.41 16.24
N ASN A 171 10.01 -2.26 16.98
CA ASN A 171 10.58 -3.04 18.08
C ASN A 171 11.59 -4.08 17.60
N ALA A 172 11.30 -4.81 16.50
CA ALA A 172 12.21 -5.81 15.96
C ALA A 172 13.54 -5.19 15.50
N VAL A 173 13.47 -4.08 14.75
CA VAL A 173 14.65 -3.35 14.25
C VAL A 173 15.43 -2.70 15.38
N ALA A 174 14.77 -2.23 16.44
CA ALA A 174 15.46 -1.66 17.58
C ALA A 174 16.21 -2.75 18.39
N LEU A 175 15.56 -3.90 18.63
CA LEU A 175 16.13 -5.02 19.37
C LEU A 175 17.29 -5.70 18.62
N SER A 176 17.27 -5.71 17.28
CA SER A 176 18.29 -6.41 16.46
C SER A 176 19.69 -5.81 16.56
N LYS A 177 19.84 -4.62 17.16
CA LYS A 177 21.15 -4.01 17.41
C LYS A 177 22.01 -4.83 18.37
N ASN A 178 21.38 -5.43 19.39
CA ASN A 178 22.07 -6.10 20.49
C ASN A 178 21.61 -7.56 20.69
N ASN A 179 20.64 -8.05 19.91
CA ASN A 179 19.97 -9.34 20.12
C ASN A 179 19.79 -10.11 18.81
N ASN A 180 19.62 -11.44 18.92
CA ASN A 180 19.18 -12.27 17.80
C ASN A 180 17.65 -12.18 17.69
N VAL A 181 17.16 -11.51 16.66
CA VAL A 181 15.72 -11.22 16.54
C VAL A 181 15.07 -12.06 15.45
N PHE A 182 13.95 -12.66 15.81
CA PHE A 182 13.05 -13.34 14.89
C PHE A 182 11.73 -12.58 14.83
N ILE A 183 11.19 -12.33 13.64
CA ILE A 183 9.85 -11.72 13.49
C ILE A 183 8.88 -12.72 12.86
N VAL A 184 7.68 -12.83 13.43
CA VAL A 184 6.64 -13.75 12.97
C VAL A 184 5.51 -12.96 12.32
N ASN A 185 5.34 -13.15 11.02
CA ASN A 185 4.29 -12.53 10.22
C ASN A 185 3.31 -13.60 9.68
N ARG A 186 2.02 -13.40 9.97
CA ARG A 186 0.96 -14.30 9.51
C ARG A 186 0.69 -14.21 8.00
N ARG A 187 1.19 -13.16 7.35
CA ARG A 187 1.03 -12.89 5.91
C ARG A 187 2.37 -13.03 5.20
N GLY A 188 2.34 -13.02 3.87
CA GLY A 188 3.54 -13.03 3.02
C GLY A 188 4.23 -11.67 2.87
N GLU A 189 3.65 -10.61 3.45
CA GLU A 189 4.15 -9.23 3.33
C GLU A 189 3.78 -8.39 4.57
N PHE A 190 4.46 -7.25 4.77
CA PHE A 190 4.20 -6.29 5.87
C PHE A 190 3.11 -5.26 5.50
N ALA A 191 2.01 -5.72 4.91
CA ALA A 191 0.95 -4.86 4.32
C ALA A 191 0.32 -3.81 5.26
N ARG A 192 0.45 -3.97 6.57
CA ARG A 192 -0.16 -3.09 7.59
C ARG A 192 0.77 -1.99 8.08
N ALA A 193 2.05 -2.03 7.71
CA ALA A 193 3.03 -1.06 8.13
C ALA A 193 3.17 0.07 7.12
N LYS A 194 3.68 1.22 7.57
CA LYS A 194 4.04 2.32 6.69
C LYS A 194 5.25 1.92 5.85
N ASP A 195 5.31 2.39 4.61
CA ASP A 195 6.40 2.09 3.68
C ASP A 195 7.78 2.30 4.31
N GLY A 196 7.97 3.36 5.11
CA GLY A 196 9.24 3.59 5.82
C GLY A 196 9.62 2.44 6.77
N ASN A 197 8.67 1.88 7.50
CA ASN A 197 8.89 0.74 8.40
C ASN A 197 9.06 -0.56 7.60
N ILE A 198 8.27 -0.78 6.54
CA ILE A 198 8.43 -1.94 5.65
C ILE A 198 9.88 -2.03 5.14
N LYS A 199 10.41 -0.92 4.63
CA LYS A 199 11.80 -0.86 4.14
C LYS A 199 12.83 -1.15 5.23
N LEU A 200 12.59 -0.65 6.45
CA LEU A 200 13.49 -0.90 7.58
C LEU A 200 13.55 -2.39 7.94
N ILE A 201 12.40 -3.07 8.00
CA ILE A 201 12.37 -4.50 8.32
C ILE A 201 12.90 -5.36 7.18
N GLU A 202 12.54 -5.06 5.93
CA GLU A 202 13.04 -5.77 4.74
C GLU A 202 14.56 -5.66 4.65
N LYS A 203 15.11 -4.45 4.83
CA LYS A 203 16.55 -4.26 4.90
C LYS A 203 17.21 -5.05 6.02
N ALA A 204 16.63 -5.05 7.22
CA ALA A 204 17.17 -5.81 8.35
C ALA A 204 17.12 -7.33 8.10
N ILE A 205 16.13 -7.81 7.35
CA ILE A 205 16.03 -9.21 6.92
C ILE A 205 17.10 -9.53 5.86
N ASP A 206 17.23 -8.68 4.84
CA ASP A 206 18.21 -8.86 3.75
C ASP A 206 19.65 -8.82 4.25
N ASP A 207 19.93 -7.95 5.23
CA ASP A 207 21.23 -7.85 5.90
C ASP A 207 21.46 -9.01 6.91
N ASN A 208 20.54 -9.97 7.00
CA ASN A 208 20.53 -11.10 7.96
C ASN A 208 20.60 -10.66 9.44
N GLN A 209 20.15 -9.45 9.76
CA GLN A 209 20.05 -8.97 11.15
C GLN A 209 18.79 -9.49 11.84
N ILE A 210 17.74 -9.79 11.07
CA ILE A 210 16.47 -10.30 11.55
C ILE A 210 16.05 -11.48 10.69
N ILE A 211 15.60 -12.57 11.32
CA ILE A 211 15.01 -13.71 10.59
C ILE A 211 13.49 -13.56 10.60
N CYS A 212 12.87 -13.55 9.43
CA CYS A 212 11.42 -13.44 9.30
C CYS A 212 10.76 -14.77 8.94
N PHE A 213 9.78 -15.17 9.74
CA PHE A 213 8.85 -16.25 9.45
C PHE A 213 7.58 -15.69 8.82
N TYR A 214 7.51 -15.73 7.49
CA TYR A 214 6.32 -15.35 6.72
C TYR A 214 5.27 -16.45 6.71
N ASN A 215 4.01 -16.09 6.46
CA ASN A 215 2.87 -17.03 6.42
C ASN A 215 2.85 -17.99 7.62
N SER A 216 3.25 -17.49 8.78
CA SER A 216 3.51 -18.32 9.96
C SER A 216 2.68 -17.87 11.16
N ASN A 217 2.15 -18.83 11.91
CA ASN A 217 1.35 -18.58 13.11
C ASN A 217 1.98 -19.26 14.33
N PRO A 218 1.96 -18.62 15.52
CA PRO A 218 2.26 -19.31 16.77
C PRO A 218 1.32 -20.50 16.97
N LYS A 219 1.87 -21.67 17.33
CA LYS A 219 1.10 -22.89 17.61
C LYS A 219 1.01 -23.19 19.11
N PHE A 220 2.15 -23.21 19.80
CA PHE A 220 2.24 -23.27 21.26
C PHE A 220 3.60 -22.73 21.75
N ILE A 221 3.67 -22.36 23.02
CA ILE A 221 4.85 -21.79 23.67
C ILE A 221 5.28 -22.72 24.81
N GLU A 222 6.58 -23.00 24.89
CA GLU A 222 7.23 -23.62 26.04
C GLU A 222 8.32 -22.66 26.55
N PRO A 223 8.69 -22.69 27.84
CA PRO A 223 9.80 -21.88 28.32
C PRO A 223 11.08 -22.13 27.50
N GLY A 224 11.61 -21.08 26.87
CA GLY A 224 12.80 -21.17 26.01
C GLY A 224 12.52 -21.47 24.52
N LYS A 225 11.27 -21.71 24.12
CA LYS A 225 10.95 -22.19 22.77
C LYS A 225 9.54 -21.78 22.29
N LEU A 226 9.44 -21.31 21.05
CA LEU A 226 8.19 -21.08 20.34
C LEU A 226 8.06 -22.06 19.18
N THR A 227 6.93 -22.76 19.10
CA THR A 227 6.59 -23.58 17.94
C THR A 227 5.65 -22.81 17.01
N LEU A 228 6.01 -22.76 15.74
CA LEU A 228 5.28 -22.10 14.66
C LEU A 228 4.65 -23.14 13.73
N GLU A 229 3.46 -22.81 13.23
CA GLU A 229 2.85 -23.44 12.07
C GLU A 229 3.19 -22.59 10.83
N THR A 230 3.91 -23.17 9.87
CA THR A 230 4.39 -22.51 8.64
C THR A 230 3.84 -23.22 7.40
N SER A 231 4.02 -22.64 6.21
CA SER A 231 3.59 -23.26 4.94
C SER A 231 4.28 -24.60 4.66
N ASP A 232 5.50 -24.79 5.17
CA ASP A 232 6.32 -25.99 4.95
C ASP A 232 6.22 -27.00 6.10
N GLY A 233 5.28 -26.78 7.04
CA GLY A 233 5.09 -27.59 8.24
C GLY A 233 5.42 -26.85 9.54
N GLU A 234 5.70 -27.60 10.61
CA GLU A 234 6.05 -26.99 11.90
C GLU A 234 7.51 -26.54 11.93
N ALA A 235 7.76 -25.37 12.53
CA ALA A 235 9.10 -24.85 12.78
C ALA A 235 9.26 -24.51 14.25
N GLU A 236 10.42 -24.85 14.82
CA GLU A 236 10.76 -24.50 16.21
C GLU A 236 11.77 -23.36 16.25
N VAL A 237 11.51 -22.36 17.10
CA VAL A 237 12.38 -21.21 17.32
C VAL A 237 12.76 -21.16 18.79
N LYS A 238 14.06 -21.27 19.09
CA LYS A 238 14.56 -21.02 20.44
C LYS A 238 14.42 -19.54 20.77
N CYS A 239 13.83 -19.24 21.91
CA CYS A 239 13.60 -17.86 22.31
C CYS A 239 13.68 -17.70 23.82
N ASP A 240 14.43 -16.69 24.26
CA ASP A 240 14.52 -16.27 25.65
C ASP A 240 13.31 -15.39 26.03
N ARG A 241 12.66 -14.78 25.03
CA ARG A 241 11.57 -13.83 25.19
C ARG A 241 10.69 -13.72 23.96
N ILE A 242 9.43 -13.35 24.18
CA ILE A 242 8.47 -13.06 23.13
C ILE A 242 7.90 -11.65 23.32
N ILE A 243 8.02 -10.79 22.31
CA ILE A 243 7.40 -9.46 22.24
C ILE A 243 6.21 -9.52 21.27
N ALA A 244 5.00 -9.65 21.79
CA ALA A 244 3.77 -9.74 21.01
C ALA A 244 3.13 -8.36 20.75
N ARG A 245 3.27 -7.85 19.52
CA ARG A 245 2.71 -6.57 19.06
C ARG A 245 1.51 -6.80 18.15
N LEU A 246 0.43 -7.30 18.75
CA LEU A 246 -0.77 -7.79 18.05
C LEU A 246 -1.89 -6.74 17.89
N GLY A 247 -1.64 -5.50 18.31
CA GLY A 247 -2.66 -4.45 18.35
C GLY A 247 -3.60 -4.57 19.56
N ALA A 248 -4.66 -3.78 19.55
CA ALA A 248 -5.61 -3.69 20.66
C ALA A 248 -7.05 -3.82 20.15
N ILE A 249 -7.98 -4.09 21.05
CA ILE A 249 -9.43 -4.12 20.76
C ILE A 249 -10.18 -3.26 21.79
N PRO A 250 -11.35 -2.72 21.43
CA PRO A 250 -12.19 -1.99 22.38
C PRO A 250 -12.48 -2.82 23.63
N PRO A 251 -12.46 -2.23 24.85
CA PRO A 251 -12.85 -2.91 26.08
C PRO A 251 -14.37 -3.08 26.15
N ARG A 252 -14.94 -3.85 25.22
CA ARG A 252 -16.40 -3.99 25.01
C ARG A 252 -17.18 -4.27 26.29
N LYS A 253 -16.74 -5.26 27.08
CA LYS A 253 -17.40 -5.64 28.34
C LYS A 253 -17.58 -4.45 29.28
N PHE A 254 -16.56 -3.60 29.42
CA PHE A 254 -16.63 -2.42 30.26
C PHE A 254 -17.56 -1.37 29.66
N VAL A 255 -17.41 -1.07 28.37
CA VAL A 255 -18.23 -0.07 27.67
C VAL A 255 -19.72 -0.45 27.67
N GLU A 256 -20.04 -1.72 27.40
CA GLU A 256 -21.40 -2.27 27.48
C GLU A 256 -21.95 -2.22 28.92
N SER A 257 -21.11 -2.45 29.94
CA SER A 257 -21.53 -2.33 31.34
C SER A 257 -21.93 -0.90 31.72
N CYS A 258 -21.43 0.11 31.00
CA CYS A 258 -21.85 1.50 31.15
C CYS A 258 -23.20 1.80 30.45
N GLY A 259 -23.80 0.81 29.78
CA GLY A 259 -25.05 0.96 29.02
C GLY A 259 -24.88 1.47 27.59
N ILE A 260 -23.66 1.40 27.04
CA ILE A 260 -23.35 1.82 25.68
C ILE A 260 -23.48 0.64 24.71
N GLU A 261 -24.10 0.89 23.56
CA GLU A 261 -24.33 -0.13 22.53
C GLU A 261 -23.28 -0.06 21.41
N PHE A 262 -22.90 -1.22 20.90
CA PHE A 262 -22.07 -1.35 19.70
C PHE A 262 -22.95 -1.69 18.49
N PRO A 263 -22.61 -1.19 17.28
CA PRO A 263 -23.45 -1.38 16.09
C PRO A 263 -23.54 -2.84 15.62
N ASN A 264 -22.57 -3.68 16.00
CA ASN A 264 -22.56 -5.10 15.66
C ASN A 264 -21.67 -5.92 16.62
N LYS A 265 -21.64 -7.25 16.42
CA LYS A 265 -20.91 -8.23 17.25
C LYS A 265 -19.42 -8.37 16.93
N ASP A 266 -18.89 -7.69 15.90
CA ASP A 266 -17.47 -7.75 15.57
C ASP A 266 -16.64 -7.23 16.75
N PRO A 267 -15.72 -8.01 17.34
CA PRO A 267 -14.88 -7.56 18.45
C PRO A 267 -14.12 -6.23 18.19
N ALA A 268 -13.80 -5.90 16.95
CA ALA A 268 -13.09 -4.68 16.56
C ALA A 268 -14.02 -3.46 16.37
N SER A 269 -15.33 -3.66 16.30
CA SER A 269 -16.28 -2.56 16.05
C SER A 269 -16.30 -1.58 17.23
N LEU A 270 -16.52 -0.30 16.91
CA LEU A 270 -16.51 0.84 17.83
C LEU A 270 -17.94 1.33 18.09
N PRO A 271 -18.20 2.01 19.23
CA PRO A 271 -19.52 2.56 19.51
C PRO A 271 -19.90 3.63 18.46
N GLU A 272 -21.17 3.67 18.08
CA GLU A 272 -21.69 4.77 17.25
C GLU A 272 -21.94 5.98 18.15
N LEU A 273 -21.45 7.15 17.73
CA LEU A 273 -21.51 8.39 18.49
C LEU A 273 -22.22 9.46 17.68
N SER A 274 -22.86 10.39 18.39
CA SER A 274 -23.35 11.62 17.78
C SER A 274 -22.18 12.53 17.33
N PRO A 275 -22.45 13.56 16.49
CA PRO A 275 -21.43 14.53 16.08
C PRO A 275 -20.77 15.29 17.23
N ILE A 276 -21.40 15.31 18.42
CA ILE A 276 -20.86 15.92 19.64
C ILE A 276 -20.17 14.90 20.56
N TYR A 277 -19.87 13.71 20.05
CA TYR A 277 -19.19 12.62 20.77
C TYR A 277 -20.01 11.94 21.88
N GLU A 278 -21.30 12.25 21.99
CA GLU A 278 -22.21 11.61 22.94
C GLU A 278 -22.60 10.21 22.44
N SER A 279 -22.54 9.22 23.33
CA SER A 279 -23.02 7.85 23.09
C SER A 279 -24.56 7.75 23.11
N ASN A 280 -25.10 6.55 22.87
CA ASN A 280 -26.53 6.27 23.08
C ASN A 280 -26.96 6.46 24.55
N LYS A 281 -26.03 6.37 25.51
CA LYS A 281 -26.27 6.65 26.93
C LYS A 281 -26.06 8.14 27.20
N LYS A 282 -27.17 8.86 27.40
CA LYS A 282 -27.16 10.32 27.66
C LYS A 282 -26.24 10.69 28.82
N GLY A 283 -25.43 11.73 28.61
CA GLY A 283 -24.44 12.21 29.57
C GLY A 283 -23.10 11.45 29.57
N ILE A 284 -22.95 10.38 28.76
CA ILE A 284 -21.67 9.70 28.55
C ILE A 284 -21.14 9.99 27.15
N PHE A 285 -19.98 10.64 27.11
CA PHE A 285 -19.25 11.01 25.91
C PHE A 285 -18.02 10.13 25.73
N ILE A 286 -17.58 9.91 24.50
CA ILE A 286 -16.41 9.09 24.19
C ILE A 286 -15.49 9.85 23.23
N VAL A 287 -14.21 9.95 23.58
CA VAL A 287 -13.21 10.68 22.79
C VAL A 287 -11.96 9.83 22.52
N GLY A 288 -11.18 10.23 21.53
CA GLY A 288 -9.94 9.58 21.13
C GLY A 288 -10.15 8.26 20.39
N ALA A 289 -9.23 7.31 20.58
CA ALA A 289 -9.20 6.10 19.76
C ALA A 289 -10.46 5.23 19.87
N LEU A 290 -11.16 5.24 21.02
CA LEU A 290 -12.43 4.52 21.19
C LEU A 290 -13.57 5.16 20.39
N ALA A 291 -13.48 6.46 20.08
CA ALA A 291 -14.43 7.18 19.22
C ALA A 291 -14.17 6.95 17.71
N GLY A 292 -13.08 6.27 17.34
CA GLY A 292 -12.76 5.98 15.94
C GLY A 292 -11.59 6.74 15.35
N PHE A 293 -10.97 7.66 16.10
CA PHE A 293 -9.82 8.43 15.63
C PHE A 293 -8.56 8.13 16.45
N PRO A 294 -7.63 7.30 15.93
CA PRO A 294 -6.38 6.99 16.62
C PRO A 294 -5.29 8.06 16.45
N LEU A 295 -5.61 9.23 15.89
CA LEU A 295 -4.67 10.33 15.66
C LEU A 295 -4.60 11.25 16.88
N ILE A 296 -3.39 11.45 17.41
CA ILE A 296 -3.16 12.21 18.65
C ILE A 296 -3.72 13.64 18.55
N LYS A 297 -3.36 14.38 17.48
CA LYS A 297 -3.80 15.77 17.28
C LYS A 297 -5.33 15.90 17.25
N GLN A 298 -6.01 15.03 16.52
CA GLN A 298 -7.48 15.01 16.45
C GLN A 298 -8.10 14.57 17.79
N SER A 299 -7.51 13.60 18.48
CA SER A 299 -7.99 13.18 19.80
C SER A 299 -7.91 14.32 20.83
N MET A 300 -6.87 15.16 20.75
CA MET A 300 -6.76 16.35 21.60
C MET A 300 -7.85 17.37 21.25
N ASN A 301 -8.12 17.63 19.98
CA ASN A 301 -9.24 18.48 19.56
C ASN A 301 -10.58 17.97 20.10
N GLN A 302 -10.84 16.66 20.04
CA GLN A 302 -12.05 16.07 20.63
C GLN A 302 -12.15 16.29 22.13
N GLY A 303 -11.03 16.19 22.84
CA GLY A 303 -10.96 16.49 24.27
C GLY A 303 -11.32 17.94 24.58
N TYR A 304 -10.86 18.90 23.78
CA TYR A 304 -11.28 20.29 23.88
C TYR A 304 -12.79 20.45 23.59
N GLU A 305 -13.24 19.88 22.47
CA GLU A 305 -14.59 20.07 21.94
C GLU A 305 -15.68 19.43 22.79
N VAL A 306 -15.43 18.26 23.38
CA VAL A 306 -16.41 17.59 24.25
C VAL A 306 -16.75 18.45 25.47
N ILE A 307 -15.79 19.19 26.01
CA ILE A 307 -16.04 20.10 27.14
C ILE A 307 -16.91 21.27 26.71
N GLU A 308 -16.64 21.84 25.53
CA GLU A 308 -17.47 22.90 24.94
C GLU A 308 -18.91 22.45 24.72
N PHE A 309 -19.09 21.24 24.19
CA PHE A 309 -20.41 20.64 23.99
C PHE A 309 -21.15 20.39 25.31
N ILE A 310 -20.46 19.89 26.34
CA ILE A 310 -21.04 19.72 27.68
C ILE A 310 -21.47 21.07 28.30
N GLN A 311 -20.75 22.17 28.01
CA GLN A 311 -21.17 23.51 28.43
C GLN A 311 -22.31 24.10 27.58
N GLY A 312 -22.71 23.45 26.49
CA GLY A 312 -23.77 23.90 25.58
C GLY A 312 -23.30 24.89 24.52
N ASN A 313 -21.98 25.05 24.33
CA ASN A 313 -21.43 25.93 23.30
C ASN A 313 -21.56 25.28 21.91
N LYS A 314 -21.98 26.07 20.92
CA LYS A 314 -22.16 25.62 19.54
C LYS A 314 -20.90 25.91 18.72
N ILE A 315 -19.90 25.07 18.88
CA ILE A 315 -18.69 25.10 18.04
C ILE A 315 -18.78 24.05 16.95
N LYS A 316 -18.13 24.31 15.80
CA LYS A 316 -17.91 23.27 14.79
C LYS A 316 -16.68 22.45 15.16
N PRO A 317 -16.67 21.11 15.06
CA PRO A 317 -15.47 20.28 15.17
C PRO A 317 -14.29 20.79 14.32
N ALA A 318 -13.05 20.47 14.70
CA ALA A 318 -11.83 21.01 14.08
C ALA A 318 -11.64 20.59 12.62
N ASP A 319 -12.17 19.43 12.25
CA ASP A 319 -12.18 18.90 10.90
C ASP A 319 -13.29 19.49 10.02
N GLU A 320 -14.36 20.01 10.62
CA GLU A 320 -15.55 20.42 9.90
C GLU A 320 -15.31 21.51 8.85
N PRO A 321 -14.56 22.60 9.14
CA PRO A 321 -14.29 23.62 8.12
C PRO A 321 -13.53 23.07 6.91
N LEU A 322 -12.64 22.09 7.12
CA LEU A 322 -11.88 21.44 6.05
C LEU A 322 -12.80 20.57 5.18
N LEU A 323 -13.77 19.90 5.80
CA LEU A 323 -14.79 19.15 5.08
C LEU A 323 -15.73 20.08 4.33
N GLU A 324 -16.15 21.21 4.93
CA GLU A 324 -16.97 22.23 4.26
C GLU A 324 -16.29 22.78 3.01
N GLU A 325 -14.98 23.06 3.09
CA GLU A 325 -14.20 23.49 1.93
C GLU A 325 -14.18 22.43 0.82
N LYS A 326 -13.97 21.14 1.17
CA LYS A 326 -13.97 20.03 0.20
C LYS A 326 -15.33 19.81 -0.46
N PHE A 327 -16.41 20.07 0.25
CA PHE A 327 -17.78 19.84 -0.23
C PHE A 327 -18.49 21.12 -0.68
N ASN A 328 -17.76 22.23 -0.85
CA ASN A 328 -18.34 23.54 -1.17
C ASN A 328 -19.22 23.56 -2.44
N SER A 329 -18.92 22.70 -3.41
CA SER A 329 -19.63 22.57 -4.69
C SER A 329 -20.92 21.75 -4.57
N ILE A 330 -21.12 21.05 -3.46
CA ILE A 330 -22.24 20.11 -3.23
C ILE A 330 -23.13 20.58 -2.08
N LEU A 331 -22.55 21.29 -1.10
CA LEU A 331 -23.30 21.84 0.03
C LEU A 331 -24.28 22.93 -0.45
N THR A 332 -25.58 22.62 -0.35
CA THR A 332 -26.68 23.56 -0.62
C THR A 332 -27.23 24.15 0.68
N GLU A 333 -27.98 25.25 0.59
CA GLU A 333 -28.69 25.83 1.73
C GLU A 333 -29.62 24.79 2.38
N GLY A 334 -29.25 24.33 3.59
CA GLY A 334 -30.01 23.37 4.38
C GLY A 334 -29.29 22.05 4.69
N ASN A 335 -28.17 21.75 4.04
CA ASN A 335 -27.36 20.55 4.31
C ASN A 335 -26.12 20.91 5.15
N ASN A 336 -25.83 20.10 6.16
CA ASN A 336 -24.59 20.17 6.95
C ASN A 336 -23.72 18.94 6.67
N ILE A 337 -22.49 18.96 7.19
CA ILE A 337 -21.54 17.85 7.00
C ILE A 337 -22.11 16.53 7.53
N ASP A 338 -22.79 16.52 8.67
CA ASP A 338 -23.30 15.26 9.25
C ASP A 338 -24.39 14.60 8.38
N SER A 339 -25.29 15.39 7.80
CA SER A 339 -26.27 14.92 6.82
C SER A 339 -25.59 14.36 5.57
N LEU A 340 -24.52 15.00 5.10
CA LEU A 340 -23.74 14.53 3.94
C LEU A 340 -22.98 13.24 4.24
N ILE A 341 -22.33 13.13 5.40
CA ILE A 341 -21.70 11.90 5.89
C ILE A 341 -22.70 10.75 5.93
N SER A 342 -23.90 11.01 6.47
CA SER A 342 -24.98 10.02 6.52
C SER A 342 -25.45 9.60 5.13
N TYR A 343 -25.55 10.56 4.20
CA TYR A 343 -25.89 10.30 2.81
C TYR A 343 -24.82 9.43 2.11
N ILE A 344 -23.53 9.79 2.24
CA ILE A 344 -22.42 9.00 1.66
C ILE A 344 -22.40 7.58 2.20
N ARG A 345 -22.55 7.37 3.52
CA ARG A 345 -22.61 6.02 4.13
C ARG A 345 -23.74 5.17 3.56
N LYS A 346 -24.87 5.80 3.27
CA LYS A 346 -26.04 5.12 2.71
C LYS A 346 -25.87 4.80 1.23
N GLN A 347 -25.30 5.73 0.46
CA GLN A 347 -25.14 5.56 -0.99
C GLN A 347 -23.98 4.64 -1.35
N VAL A 348 -22.89 4.64 -0.58
CA VAL A 348 -21.65 3.93 -0.89
C VAL A 348 -21.50 2.70 0.02
N PRO A 349 -21.89 1.48 -0.41
CA PRO A 349 -21.98 0.31 0.46
C PRO A 349 -20.65 -0.08 1.10
N ILE A 350 -19.54 0.10 0.38
CA ILE A 350 -18.20 -0.16 0.91
C ILE A 350 -17.86 0.69 2.14
N LEU A 351 -18.46 1.89 2.28
CA LEU A 351 -18.26 2.78 3.43
C LEU A 351 -19.31 2.60 4.53
N SER A 352 -20.32 1.75 4.33
CA SER A 352 -21.43 1.57 5.29
C SER A 352 -20.98 1.03 6.66
N GLY A 353 -19.87 0.28 6.69
CA GLY A 353 -19.29 -0.28 7.92
C GLY A 353 -18.51 0.73 8.78
N LEU A 354 -18.28 1.95 8.28
CA LEU A 354 -17.63 3.02 9.03
C LEU A 354 -18.63 3.73 9.92
N THR A 355 -18.23 4.14 11.12
CA THR A 355 -18.94 5.15 11.92
C THR A 355 -18.86 6.52 11.24
N GLY A 356 -19.77 7.44 11.56
CA GLY A 356 -19.72 8.81 11.00
C GLY A 356 -18.37 9.50 11.23
N LEU A 357 -17.80 9.31 12.41
CA LEU A 357 -16.49 9.80 12.81
C LEU A 357 -15.35 9.20 11.96
N GLN A 358 -15.31 7.88 11.79
CA GLN A 358 -14.28 7.26 10.94
C GLN A 358 -14.38 7.71 9.48
N LEU A 359 -15.60 7.92 8.97
CA LEU A 359 -15.78 8.43 7.60
C LEU A 359 -15.27 9.87 7.46
N ARG A 360 -15.46 10.73 8.47
CA ARG A 360 -14.87 12.07 8.48
C ARG A 360 -13.35 12.02 8.38
N GLU A 361 -12.69 11.13 9.13
CA GLU A 361 -11.22 10.92 9.01
C GLU A 361 -10.83 10.55 7.59
N PHE A 362 -11.52 9.56 7.03
CA PHE A 362 -11.24 9.04 5.71
C PHE A 362 -11.34 10.14 4.64
N LEU A 363 -12.39 10.98 4.71
CA LEU A 363 -12.64 12.05 3.74
C LEU A 363 -11.65 13.22 3.83
N LEU A 364 -10.95 13.42 4.96
CA LEU A 364 -9.90 14.43 5.04
C LEU A 364 -8.74 14.13 4.07
N ASP A 365 -8.42 12.85 3.87
CA ASP A 365 -7.39 12.38 2.96
C ASP A 365 -7.91 12.10 1.52
N SER A 366 -9.23 12.24 1.29
CA SER A 366 -9.88 12.05 -0.01
C SER A 366 -10.11 13.37 -0.75
N THR A 367 -10.28 13.30 -2.06
CA THR A 367 -10.65 14.44 -2.92
C THR A 367 -12.06 14.22 -3.48
N ILE A 368 -12.85 15.28 -3.52
CA ILE A 368 -14.24 15.24 -4.03
C ILE A 368 -14.25 15.83 -5.43
N HIS A 369 -14.81 15.09 -6.38
CA HIS A 369 -14.95 15.51 -7.77
C HIS A 369 -16.43 15.65 -8.13
N VAL A 370 -16.76 16.73 -8.81
CA VAL A 370 -18.08 16.98 -9.43
C VAL A 370 -17.87 17.27 -10.92
N PRO A 371 -17.48 16.25 -11.70
CA PRO A 371 -17.18 16.41 -13.12
C PRO A 371 -18.45 16.73 -13.93
N ASN A 372 -18.27 17.41 -15.05
CA ASN A 372 -19.33 17.55 -16.06
C ASN A 372 -19.49 16.24 -16.83
N GLU A 373 -20.61 16.09 -17.54
CA GLU A 373 -20.80 14.95 -18.43
C GLU A 373 -19.68 14.87 -19.48
N ASP A 374 -19.20 13.65 -19.73
CA ASP A 374 -18.11 13.30 -20.65
C ASP A 374 -16.72 13.84 -20.26
N ASP A 375 -16.56 14.46 -19.08
CA ASP A 375 -15.23 14.75 -18.53
C ASP A 375 -14.45 13.44 -18.29
N ILE A 376 -13.18 13.42 -18.68
CA ILE A 376 -12.30 12.26 -18.50
C ILE A 376 -11.80 12.23 -17.05
N ILE A 377 -12.12 11.17 -16.32
CA ILE A 377 -11.62 10.96 -14.95
C ILE A 377 -10.18 10.44 -14.98
N PHE A 378 -9.93 9.43 -15.80
CA PHE A 378 -8.59 8.96 -16.16
C PHE A 378 -8.62 8.22 -17.49
N LYS A 379 -7.48 8.14 -18.16
CA LYS A 379 -7.29 7.43 -19.43
C LYS A 379 -6.71 6.04 -19.23
N ARG A 380 -7.00 5.15 -20.18
CA ARG A 380 -6.32 3.86 -20.30
C ARG A 380 -4.81 4.11 -20.35
N ASN A 381 -4.06 3.24 -19.69
CA ASN A 381 -2.62 3.32 -19.47
C ASN A 381 -2.13 4.40 -18.49
N ASP A 382 -3.01 5.22 -17.89
CA ASP A 382 -2.60 6.13 -16.82
C ASP A 382 -1.97 5.35 -15.65
N TYR A 383 -0.97 5.94 -15.02
CA TYR A 383 -0.22 5.33 -13.91
C TYR A 383 -0.73 5.71 -12.52
N THR A 384 -1.88 6.38 -12.43
CA THR A 384 -2.46 6.73 -11.14
C THR A 384 -2.97 5.47 -10.42
N ASN A 385 -2.88 5.45 -9.09
CA ASN A 385 -3.31 4.32 -8.26
C ASN A 385 -4.46 4.68 -7.31
N SER A 386 -5.08 5.85 -7.52
CA SER A 386 -6.24 6.30 -6.76
C SER A 386 -7.45 5.40 -7.00
N PHE A 387 -8.28 5.30 -5.98
CA PHE A 387 -9.53 4.56 -5.98
C PHE A 387 -10.70 5.55 -5.97
N TYR A 388 -11.72 5.33 -6.79
CA TYR A 388 -12.84 6.23 -6.93
C TYR A 388 -14.13 5.54 -6.48
N MET A 389 -14.95 6.22 -5.69
CA MET A 389 -16.30 5.77 -5.31
C MET A 389 -17.33 6.72 -5.88
N ILE A 390 -18.42 6.18 -6.43
CA ILE A 390 -19.50 6.94 -7.03
C ILE A 390 -20.55 7.18 -5.93
N VAL A 391 -20.68 8.43 -5.50
CA VAL A 391 -21.69 8.81 -4.50
C VAL A 391 -23.03 9.07 -5.19
N ASP A 392 -23.01 9.79 -6.31
CA ASP A 392 -24.17 10.06 -7.14
C ASP A 392 -23.79 10.04 -8.64
N GLY A 393 -24.79 9.86 -9.51
CA GLY A 393 -24.62 9.76 -10.97
C GLY A 393 -24.02 8.42 -11.41
N GLY A 394 -22.98 8.49 -12.26
CA GLY A 394 -22.38 7.29 -12.82
C GLY A 394 -21.18 7.57 -13.72
N VAL A 395 -20.49 6.54 -14.17
CA VAL A 395 -19.38 6.68 -15.13
C VAL A 395 -19.51 5.67 -16.25
N LYS A 396 -19.01 6.04 -17.44
CA LYS A 396 -18.89 5.16 -18.60
C LYS A 396 -17.44 4.70 -18.71
N ILE A 397 -17.25 3.39 -18.83
CA ILE A 397 -15.95 2.74 -19.01
C ILE A 397 -15.81 2.33 -20.47
N ILE A 398 -14.74 2.79 -21.12
CA ILE A 398 -14.35 2.38 -22.47
C ILE A 398 -13.05 1.58 -22.38
N ILE A 399 -13.14 0.27 -22.64
CA ILE A 399 -12.00 -0.66 -22.56
C ILE A 399 -11.18 -0.61 -23.86
N ASP A 400 -11.85 -0.63 -25.02
CA ASP A 400 -11.22 -0.54 -26.33
C ASP A 400 -11.59 0.77 -27.02
N GLU A 401 -10.60 1.64 -27.24
CA GLU A 401 -10.81 2.93 -27.92
C GLU A 401 -11.19 2.75 -29.40
N ASN A 402 -10.93 1.58 -30.00
CA ASN A 402 -11.29 1.26 -31.38
C ASN A 402 -12.70 0.64 -31.52
N ASN A 403 -13.34 0.26 -30.40
CA ASN A 403 -14.67 -0.32 -30.38
C ASN A 403 -15.51 0.30 -29.26
N THR A 404 -16.16 1.42 -29.58
CA THR A 404 -17.00 2.19 -28.65
C THR A 404 -18.32 1.51 -28.29
N ASP A 405 -18.68 0.37 -28.88
CA ASP A 405 -19.93 -0.32 -28.56
C ASP A 405 -19.81 -1.15 -27.25
N ASN A 406 -18.59 -1.46 -26.80
CA ASN A 406 -18.33 -2.17 -25.55
C ASN A 406 -18.15 -1.21 -24.36
N THR A 407 -19.21 -0.47 -24.02
CA THR A 407 -19.24 0.39 -22.83
C THR A 407 -19.80 -0.34 -21.61
N VAL A 408 -19.09 -0.29 -20.49
CA VAL A 408 -19.64 -0.68 -19.19
C VAL A 408 -20.01 0.59 -18.43
N SER A 409 -21.24 0.70 -17.94
CA SER A 409 -21.65 1.82 -17.10
C SER A 409 -21.65 1.40 -15.64
N LEU A 410 -21.12 2.27 -14.77
CA LEU A 410 -21.21 2.14 -13.33
C LEU A 410 -22.15 3.22 -12.78
N SER A 411 -22.91 2.88 -11.75
CA SER A 411 -23.87 3.79 -11.11
C SER A 411 -23.54 4.07 -9.64
N SER A 412 -24.31 4.96 -9.01
CA SER A 412 -24.19 5.31 -7.59
C SER A 412 -24.04 4.09 -6.68
N GLY A 413 -23.09 4.16 -5.77
CA GLY A 413 -22.71 3.09 -4.84
C GLY A 413 -21.64 2.13 -5.38
N GLU A 414 -21.38 2.13 -6.68
CA GLU A 414 -20.24 1.41 -7.24
C GLU A 414 -18.94 2.21 -7.12
N PHE A 415 -17.81 1.55 -7.34
CA PHE A 415 -16.49 2.17 -7.32
C PHE A 415 -15.68 1.80 -8.55
N PHE A 416 -14.48 2.35 -8.77
CA PHE A 416 -13.57 1.92 -9.83
C PHE A 416 -12.11 2.29 -9.50
N GLY A 417 -11.17 1.70 -10.25
CA GLY A 417 -9.73 1.90 -10.02
C GLY A 417 -9.10 0.90 -9.04
N GLU A 418 -9.87 -0.09 -8.60
CA GLU A 418 -9.47 -1.18 -7.71
C GLU A 418 -8.32 -2.03 -8.28
N ILE A 419 -8.24 -2.18 -9.60
CA ILE A 419 -7.18 -2.97 -10.24
C ILE A 419 -5.83 -2.27 -10.06
N GLY A 420 -5.76 -0.96 -10.26
CA GLY A 420 -4.56 -0.17 -9.99
C GLY A 420 -4.21 -0.17 -8.50
N LEU A 421 -5.22 -0.14 -7.62
CA LEU A 421 -5.03 -0.22 -6.18
C LEU A 421 -4.47 -1.57 -5.72
N ILE A 422 -4.94 -2.69 -6.29
CA ILE A 422 -4.55 -4.01 -5.81
C ILE A 422 -3.36 -4.57 -6.58
N ALA A 423 -3.45 -4.60 -7.91
CA ALA A 423 -2.41 -5.18 -8.76
C ALA A 423 -1.26 -4.20 -9.06
N GLY A 424 -1.42 -2.90 -8.77
CA GLY A 424 -0.38 -1.89 -9.04
C GLY A 424 -0.13 -1.65 -10.54
N ARG A 425 -1.11 -2.02 -11.38
CA ARG A 425 -1.06 -1.90 -12.84
C ARG A 425 -1.54 -0.53 -13.31
N ARG A 426 -1.26 -0.22 -14.57
CA ARG A 426 -1.86 0.90 -15.29
C ARG A 426 -3.38 0.79 -15.35
N ARG A 427 -4.06 1.90 -15.60
CA ARG A 427 -5.51 1.90 -15.86
C ARG A 427 -5.82 1.04 -17.09
N SER A 428 -6.70 0.05 -16.93
CA SER A 428 -7.08 -0.88 -17.99
C SER A 428 -8.07 -0.30 -19.00
N ALA A 429 -8.68 0.84 -18.70
CA ALA A 429 -9.74 1.48 -19.47
C ALA A 429 -9.73 3.00 -19.26
N THR A 430 -10.36 3.73 -20.18
CA THR A 430 -10.63 5.17 -20.06
C THR A 430 -12.01 5.35 -19.41
N ILE A 431 -12.13 6.27 -18.44
CA ILE A 431 -13.36 6.51 -17.68
C ILE A 431 -13.87 7.92 -17.96
N PHE A 432 -15.14 8.01 -18.32
CA PHE A 432 -15.85 9.26 -18.57
C PHE A 432 -16.94 9.46 -17.51
N ALA A 433 -17.08 10.67 -17.01
CA ALA A 433 -18.19 11.04 -16.15
C ALA A 433 -19.52 10.97 -16.90
N SER A 434 -20.57 10.49 -16.22
CA SER A 434 -21.95 10.66 -16.70
C SER A 434 -22.55 11.94 -16.11
N GLN A 435 -23.74 12.31 -16.57
CA GLN A 435 -24.46 13.48 -16.06
C GLN A 435 -24.63 13.42 -14.52
N GLN A 436 -24.37 14.54 -13.83
CA GLN A 436 -24.55 14.72 -12.37
C GLN A 436 -23.73 13.77 -11.49
N SER A 437 -22.48 13.48 -11.87
CA SER A 437 -21.63 12.58 -11.09
C SER A 437 -20.97 13.26 -9.89
N ILE A 438 -20.97 12.57 -8.75
CA ILE A 438 -20.20 12.96 -7.56
C ILE A 438 -19.28 11.80 -7.21
N LEU A 439 -17.97 12.04 -7.24
CA LEU A 439 -16.96 11.00 -7.02
C LEU A 439 -16.09 11.34 -5.81
N ILE A 440 -15.78 10.32 -5.00
CA ILE A 440 -14.76 10.39 -3.95
C ILE A 440 -13.50 9.70 -4.47
N GLU A 441 -12.45 10.46 -4.76
CA GLU A 441 -11.12 9.93 -5.03
C GLU A 441 -10.35 9.72 -3.73
N SER A 442 -9.82 8.53 -3.54
CA SER A 442 -9.05 8.15 -2.36
C SER A 442 -7.66 7.62 -2.76
N PRO A 443 -6.57 8.18 -2.23
CA PRO A 443 -5.22 7.70 -2.51
C PRO A 443 -5.02 6.23 -2.10
N ARG A 444 -4.10 5.53 -2.79
CA ARG A 444 -3.79 4.12 -2.51
C ARG A 444 -3.52 3.85 -1.03
N ARG A 445 -2.70 4.70 -0.40
CA ARG A 445 -2.32 4.55 1.01
C ARG A 445 -3.53 4.64 1.95
N THR A 446 -4.44 5.58 1.70
CA THR A 446 -5.66 5.78 2.49
C THR A 446 -6.57 4.54 2.38
N MET A 447 -6.76 4.03 1.16
CA MET A 447 -7.54 2.81 0.93
C MET A 447 -6.91 1.58 1.54
N ILE A 448 -5.59 1.38 1.44
CA ILE A 448 -4.90 0.25 2.06
C ILE A 448 -5.04 0.30 3.59
N LYS A 449 -4.91 1.49 4.20
CA LYS A 449 -5.15 1.69 5.64
C LYS A 449 -6.58 1.27 5.99
N LEU A 450 -7.58 1.71 5.22
CA LEU A 450 -8.98 1.39 5.43
C LEU A 450 -9.24 -0.13 5.32
N ILE A 451 -8.81 -0.76 4.22
CA ILE A 451 -8.93 -2.20 3.97
C ILE A 451 -8.30 -3.02 5.10
N ASN A 452 -7.14 -2.60 5.59
CA ASN A 452 -6.47 -3.33 6.67
C ASN A 452 -7.07 -3.11 8.06
N SER A 453 -7.85 -2.04 8.25
CA SER A 453 -8.41 -1.64 9.54
C SER A 453 -9.88 -2.04 9.68
N VAL A 454 -10.60 -2.29 8.58
CA VAL A 454 -12.03 -2.57 8.57
C VAL A 454 -12.30 -3.83 7.74
N ASP A 455 -12.54 -4.96 8.41
CA ASP A 455 -12.69 -6.28 7.77
C ASP A 455 -13.85 -6.32 6.75
N SER A 456 -14.95 -5.59 7.01
CA SER A 456 -16.07 -5.49 6.06
C SER A 456 -15.66 -4.83 4.74
N VAL A 457 -14.82 -3.79 4.80
CA VAL A 457 -14.29 -3.13 3.60
C VAL A 457 -13.41 -4.10 2.82
N GLN A 458 -12.51 -4.83 3.51
CA GLN A 458 -11.65 -5.82 2.87
C GLN A 458 -12.45 -6.89 2.13
N LYS A 459 -13.49 -7.42 2.76
CA LYS A 459 -14.35 -8.45 2.17
C LYS A 459 -15.05 -7.93 0.90
N THR A 460 -15.73 -6.79 1.00
CA THR A 460 -16.42 -6.18 -0.15
C THR A 460 -15.45 -5.83 -1.29
N MET A 461 -14.26 -5.31 -0.97
CA MET A 461 -13.22 -5.01 -1.97
C MET A 461 -12.77 -6.25 -2.72
N ASN A 462 -12.48 -7.34 -2.00
CA ASN A 462 -12.00 -8.57 -2.62
C ASN A 462 -13.07 -9.20 -3.52
N GLU A 463 -14.32 -9.28 -3.05
CA GLU A 463 -15.43 -9.86 -3.80
C GLU A 463 -15.70 -9.08 -5.09
N VAL A 464 -15.87 -7.75 -5.00
CA VAL A 464 -16.17 -6.91 -6.17
C VAL A 464 -14.98 -6.86 -7.14
N ALA A 465 -13.74 -6.75 -6.63
CA ALA A 465 -12.56 -6.75 -7.48
C ALA A 465 -12.40 -8.08 -8.24
N LEU A 466 -12.70 -9.20 -7.59
CA LEU A 466 -12.63 -10.52 -8.22
C LEU A 466 -13.66 -10.66 -9.34
N VAL A 467 -14.94 -10.32 -9.07
CA VAL A 467 -16.02 -10.32 -10.07
C VAL A 467 -15.61 -9.50 -11.29
N ARG A 468 -15.09 -8.29 -11.08
CA ARG A 468 -14.71 -7.38 -12.17
C ARG A 468 -13.51 -7.87 -12.96
N GLN A 469 -12.49 -8.39 -12.30
CA GLN A 469 -11.33 -8.97 -12.99
C GLN A 469 -11.75 -10.15 -13.87
N LEU A 470 -12.64 -11.02 -13.38
CA LEU A 470 -13.20 -12.10 -14.20
C LEU A 470 -13.97 -11.55 -15.39
N ARG A 471 -14.82 -10.53 -15.23
CA ARG A 471 -15.50 -9.88 -16.37
C ARG A 471 -14.53 -9.26 -17.37
N THR A 472 -13.54 -8.52 -16.89
CA THR A 472 -12.56 -7.84 -17.76
C THR A 472 -11.73 -8.83 -18.58
N TYR A 473 -11.32 -9.95 -17.98
CA TYR A 473 -10.38 -10.87 -18.62
C TYR A 473 -11.02 -12.09 -19.29
N LEU A 474 -12.24 -12.48 -18.89
CA LEU A 474 -13.00 -13.56 -19.52
C LEU A 474 -13.98 -13.02 -20.54
N SER A 475 -15.04 -12.34 -20.09
CA SER A 475 -15.99 -11.66 -20.98
C SER A 475 -16.78 -10.59 -20.22
N PRO A 476 -16.92 -9.37 -20.80
CA PRO A 476 -17.64 -8.28 -20.16
C PRO A 476 -19.14 -8.56 -19.98
N ASN A 477 -19.69 -9.49 -20.78
CA ASN A 477 -21.12 -9.81 -20.81
C ASN A 477 -21.54 -10.85 -19.74
N LEU A 478 -20.61 -11.34 -18.91
CA LEU A 478 -20.91 -12.34 -17.89
C LEU A 478 -21.75 -11.76 -16.74
N THR A 479 -22.91 -12.35 -16.47
CA THR A 479 -23.79 -11.95 -15.36
C THR A 479 -23.21 -12.39 -14.01
N ASN A 480 -23.68 -11.75 -12.92
CA ASN A 480 -23.23 -12.11 -11.57
C ASN A 480 -23.65 -13.55 -11.22
N GLU A 481 -24.82 -13.97 -11.70
CA GLU A 481 -25.38 -15.30 -11.49
C GLU A 481 -24.53 -16.38 -12.18
N ALA A 482 -24.03 -16.09 -13.39
CA ALA A 482 -23.14 -17.01 -14.11
C ALA A 482 -21.77 -17.14 -13.42
N LEU A 483 -21.24 -16.04 -12.88
CA LEU A 483 -19.93 -16.04 -12.20
C LEU A 483 -19.95 -16.63 -10.79
N ALA A 484 -21.09 -16.62 -10.10
CA ALA A 484 -21.18 -17.05 -8.70
C ALA A 484 -20.56 -18.43 -8.41
N PRO A 485 -20.81 -19.50 -9.20
CA PRO A 485 -20.23 -20.82 -8.95
C PRO A 485 -18.69 -20.85 -9.07
N VAL A 486 -18.13 -20.01 -9.95
CA VAL A 486 -16.67 -19.89 -10.11
C VAL A 486 -16.07 -19.10 -8.96
N LEU A 487 -16.74 -18.02 -8.54
CA LEU A 487 -16.30 -17.17 -7.44
C LEU A 487 -16.27 -17.91 -6.09
N GLU A 488 -17.19 -18.84 -5.86
CA GLU A 488 -17.23 -19.66 -4.63
C GLU A 488 -15.97 -20.52 -4.42
N THR A 489 -15.29 -20.88 -5.50
CA THR A 489 -14.11 -21.77 -5.47
C THR A 489 -12.82 -21.07 -5.91
N ALA A 490 -12.90 -19.78 -6.23
CA ALA A 490 -11.75 -19.02 -6.72
C ALA A 490 -10.77 -18.72 -5.59
N GLU A 491 -9.49 -19.01 -5.83
CA GLU A 491 -8.41 -18.81 -4.85
C GLU A 491 -7.31 -17.92 -5.41
N ILE A 492 -6.80 -17.01 -4.59
CA ILE A 492 -5.60 -16.24 -4.94
C ILE A 492 -4.37 -17.04 -4.53
N LYS A 493 -3.53 -17.42 -5.50
CA LYS A 493 -2.28 -18.18 -5.30
C LYS A 493 -1.08 -17.31 -5.69
N ASN A 494 0.01 -17.40 -4.92
CA ASN A 494 1.24 -16.64 -5.14
C ASN A 494 2.41 -17.57 -5.48
N TYR A 495 3.21 -17.18 -6.46
CA TYR A 495 4.33 -17.95 -7.00
C TYR A 495 5.59 -17.09 -7.08
N LYS A 496 6.71 -17.60 -6.57
CA LYS A 496 8.03 -16.97 -6.71
C LYS A 496 8.61 -17.21 -8.12
N PRO A 497 9.55 -16.36 -8.60
CA PRO A 497 10.24 -16.60 -9.87
C PRO A 497 10.79 -18.02 -9.94
N GLY A 498 10.48 -18.70 -11.03
CA GLY A 498 10.87 -20.06 -11.29
C GLY A 498 10.02 -21.15 -10.65
N GLN A 499 9.02 -20.81 -9.84
CA GLN A 499 8.09 -21.79 -9.27
C GLN A 499 7.12 -22.29 -10.35
N ILE A 500 6.88 -23.61 -10.37
CA ILE A 500 5.98 -24.26 -11.32
C ILE A 500 4.54 -24.15 -10.82
N LEU A 501 3.63 -23.75 -11.70
CA LEU A 501 2.18 -23.74 -11.45
C LEU A 501 1.61 -25.14 -11.69
N PHE A 502 1.93 -25.74 -12.85
CA PHE A 502 1.66 -27.14 -13.19
C PHE A 502 2.62 -27.61 -14.29
N THR A 503 2.79 -28.92 -14.43
CA THR A 503 3.74 -29.55 -15.34
C THR A 503 3.02 -30.22 -16.52
N GLU A 504 3.69 -30.30 -17.67
CA GLU A 504 3.24 -31.14 -18.78
C GLU A 504 3.00 -32.60 -18.32
N GLY A 505 1.79 -33.12 -18.57
CA GLY A 505 1.36 -34.47 -18.19
C GLY A 505 0.54 -34.56 -16.90
N ASP A 506 0.49 -33.50 -16.10
CA ASP A 506 -0.35 -33.44 -14.90
C ASP A 506 -1.84 -33.54 -15.26
N ASP A 507 -2.67 -33.98 -14.32
CA ASP A 507 -4.13 -33.97 -14.48
C ASP A 507 -4.65 -32.52 -14.38
N GLU A 508 -5.83 -32.23 -14.94
CA GLU A 508 -6.39 -30.88 -14.87
C GLU A 508 -7.00 -30.60 -13.50
N ASP A 509 -6.52 -29.56 -12.83
CA ASP A 509 -7.07 -29.07 -11.55
C ASP A 509 -7.82 -27.73 -11.70
N GLY A 510 -7.66 -27.01 -12.80
CA GLY A 510 -8.34 -25.71 -12.99
C GLY A 510 -7.67 -24.74 -13.97
N VAL A 511 -8.22 -23.53 -14.07
CA VAL A 511 -7.68 -22.42 -14.86
C VAL A 511 -6.98 -21.43 -13.96
N TYR A 512 -5.88 -20.87 -14.45
CA TYR A 512 -5.05 -19.90 -13.73
C TYR A 512 -5.08 -18.57 -14.46
N LEU A 513 -5.79 -17.56 -13.93
CA LEU A 513 -5.81 -16.20 -14.45
C LEU A 513 -4.71 -15.36 -13.79
N ILE A 514 -3.83 -14.76 -14.57
CA ILE A 514 -2.64 -14.07 -14.06
C ILE A 514 -3.01 -12.65 -13.59
N ARG A 515 -3.11 -12.47 -12.27
CA ARG A 515 -3.51 -11.23 -11.61
C ARG A 515 -2.36 -10.25 -11.37
N LYS A 516 -1.13 -10.74 -11.22
CA LYS A 516 0.11 -9.93 -11.19
C LYS A 516 1.26 -10.80 -11.70
N GLY A 517 2.27 -10.17 -12.31
CA GLY A 517 3.43 -10.88 -12.80
C GLY A 517 3.20 -11.55 -14.16
N SER A 518 3.92 -12.63 -14.41
CA SER A 518 3.88 -13.36 -15.68
C SER A 518 4.41 -14.78 -15.56
N VAL A 519 4.11 -15.59 -16.57
CA VAL A 519 4.54 -16.99 -16.64
C VAL A 519 5.15 -17.31 -18.00
N THR A 520 6.05 -18.28 -18.04
CA THR A 520 6.53 -18.93 -19.25
C THR A 520 5.78 -20.24 -19.48
N VAL A 521 5.49 -20.53 -20.73
CA VAL A 521 4.94 -21.80 -21.21
C VAL A 521 6.05 -22.57 -21.88
N SER A 522 6.34 -23.77 -21.39
CA SER A 522 7.39 -24.63 -21.93
C SER A 522 6.88 -26.04 -22.24
N ARG A 523 7.52 -26.70 -23.21
CA ARG A 523 7.25 -28.11 -23.56
C ARG A 523 8.53 -28.91 -23.65
N LYS A 524 8.44 -30.20 -23.38
CA LYS A 524 9.59 -31.12 -23.52
C LYS A 524 9.71 -31.63 -24.95
N ILE A 525 10.62 -31.03 -25.74
CA ILE A 525 10.89 -31.42 -27.13
C ILE A 525 12.29 -32.02 -27.22
N GLY A 526 12.40 -33.26 -27.72
CA GLY A 526 13.70 -33.93 -27.87
C GLY A 526 14.46 -34.12 -26.54
N GLY A 527 13.74 -34.21 -25.41
CA GLY A 527 14.31 -34.35 -24.07
C GLY A 527 14.77 -33.03 -23.42
N ARG A 528 14.69 -31.90 -24.12
CA ARG A 528 14.96 -30.56 -23.57
C ARG A 528 13.66 -29.79 -23.36
N GLU A 529 13.64 -28.97 -22.31
CA GLU A 529 12.55 -28.04 -22.07
C GLU A 529 12.76 -26.80 -22.94
N ILE A 530 11.77 -26.45 -23.75
CA ILE A 530 11.84 -25.29 -24.65
C ILE A 530 10.68 -24.37 -24.30
N VAL A 531 10.98 -23.09 -24.02
CA VAL A 531 9.97 -22.05 -23.82
C VAL A 531 9.35 -21.70 -25.16
N ILE A 532 8.04 -21.89 -25.27
CA ILE A 532 7.27 -21.64 -26.49
C ILE A 532 6.43 -20.36 -26.41
N ALA A 533 6.07 -19.93 -25.21
CA ALA A 533 5.30 -18.71 -25.01
C ALA A 533 5.58 -18.05 -23.65
N TYR A 534 5.17 -16.80 -23.55
CA TYR A 534 5.27 -15.92 -22.40
C TYR A 534 3.89 -15.30 -22.25
N VAL A 535 3.29 -15.47 -21.07
CA VAL A 535 1.92 -15.06 -20.80
C VAL A 535 1.96 -14.03 -19.70
N PRO A 536 1.65 -12.75 -20.01
CA PRO A 536 1.60 -11.73 -19.00
C PRO A 536 0.29 -11.78 -18.21
N ALA A 537 0.34 -11.16 -17.05
CA ALA A 537 -0.70 -10.34 -16.48
C ALA A 537 -1.95 -10.09 -17.36
N GLY A 538 -3.13 -10.52 -16.91
CA GLY A 538 -4.43 -10.31 -17.59
C GLY A 538 -4.84 -11.41 -18.55
N HIS A 539 -3.95 -12.37 -18.80
CA HIS A 539 -4.27 -13.58 -19.53
C HIS A 539 -4.36 -14.78 -18.58
N TYR A 540 -4.95 -15.87 -19.07
CA TYR A 540 -5.07 -17.12 -18.33
C TYR A 540 -4.34 -18.27 -19.03
N VAL A 541 -4.03 -19.30 -18.24
CA VAL A 541 -3.38 -20.55 -18.69
C VAL A 541 -4.08 -21.75 -18.06
N GLY A 542 -3.99 -22.90 -18.74
CA GLY A 542 -4.58 -24.16 -18.29
C GLY A 542 -5.92 -24.51 -18.93
N GLU A 543 -6.47 -23.62 -19.75
CA GLU A 543 -7.73 -23.81 -20.47
C GLU A 543 -7.70 -25.00 -21.45
N MET A 544 -6.50 -25.34 -21.97
CA MET A 544 -6.35 -26.35 -23.03
C MET A 544 -6.70 -27.77 -22.55
N ALA A 545 -6.24 -28.13 -21.34
CA ALA A 545 -6.54 -29.41 -20.70
C ALA A 545 -8.04 -29.54 -20.40
N LEU A 546 -8.65 -28.42 -20.04
CA LEU A 546 -10.06 -28.30 -19.67
C LEU A 546 -11.03 -28.50 -20.83
N LEU A 547 -10.73 -27.91 -21.99
CA LEU A 547 -11.57 -28.02 -23.19
C LEU A 547 -11.46 -29.39 -23.88
N ASN A 548 -10.26 -29.96 -23.92
CA ASN A 548 -10.00 -31.21 -24.64
C ASN A 548 -10.14 -32.45 -23.75
N ASN A 549 -10.43 -32.29 -22.45
CA ASN A 549 -10.45 -33.35 -21.45
C ASN A 549 -9.18 -34.22 -21.49
N GLN A 550 -8.02 -33.54 -21.55
CA GLN A 550 -6.70 -34.13 -21.68
C GLN A 550 -5.79 -33.64 -20.54
N LYS A 551 -4.71 -34.37 -20.29
CA LYS A 551 -3.63 -33.94 -19.39
C LYS A 551 -3.05 -32.58 -19.82
N ARG A 552 -2.41 -31.88 -18.88
CA ARG A 552 -1.66 -30.65 -19.15
C ARG A 552 -0.69 -30.87 -20.32
N ASN A 553 -0.74 -29.99 -21.30
CA ASN A 553 0.03 -30.12 -22.55
C ASN A 553 1.35 -29.32 -22.57
N ALA A 554 1.59 -28.54 -21.51
CA ALA A 554 2.77 -27.72 -21.33
C ALA A 554 3.02 -27.51 -19.83
N THR A 555 4.26 -27.23 -19.49
CA THR A 555 4.68 -26.79 -18.16
C THR A 555 4.53 -25.28 -18.07
N ILE A 556 3.96 -24.80 -16.97
CA ILE A 556 3.81 -23.37 -16.69
C ILE A 556 4.66 -23.01 -15.48
N LYS A 557 5.53 -22.01 -15.66
CA LYS A 557 6.48 -21.56 -14.64
C LYS A 557 6.39 -20.06 -14.47
N ALA A 558 6.38 -19.58 -13.23
CA ALA A 558 6.39 -18.15 -12.94
C ALA A 558 7.70 -17.53 -13.46
N ALA A 559 7.59 -16.52 -14.32
CA ALA A 559 8.76 -15.81 -14.86
C ALA A 559 9.30 -14.81 -13.83
N ILE A 560 8.41 -14.18 -13.08
CA ILE A 560 8.68 -13.22 -11.99
C ILE A 560 7.79 -13.55 -10.78
N ASN A 561 7.77 -12.69 -9.76
CA ASN A 561 6.78 -12.82 -8.68
C ASN A 561 5.36 -12.70 -9.27
N THR A 562 4.61 -13.79 -9.21
CA THR A 562 3.34 -13.94 -9.94
C THR A 562 2.21 -14.27 -8.98
N GLU A 563 1.13 -13.52 -9.08
CA GLU A 563 -0.13 -13.78 -8.36
C GLU A 563 -1.17 -14.20 -9.39
N VAL A 564 -1.91 -15.26 -9.10
CA VAL A 564 -2.95 -15.81 -9.98
C VAL A 564 -4.26 -16.00 -9.22
N ILE A 565 -5.38 -15.84 -9.94
CA ILE A 565 -6.68 -16.33 -9.53
C ILE A 565 -6.81 -17.74 -10.11
N TRP A 566 -6.75 -18.74 -9.25
CA TRP A 566 -7.06 -20.12 -9.60
C TRP A 566 -8.57 -20.32 -9.54
N MET A 567 -9.13 -20.96 -10.57
CA MET A 567 -10.54 -21.26 -10.69
C MET A 567 -10.71 -22.76 -10.92
N ASP A 568 -11.62 -23.38 -10.18
CA ASP A 568 -11.94 -24.79 -10.33
C ASP A 568 -12.37 -25.13 -11.77
N GLY A 569 -11.83 -26.23 -12.29
CA GLY A 569 -12.04 -26.62 -13.67
C GLY A 569 -13.48 -27.00 -14.00
N GLU A 570 -14.17 -27.71 -13.11
CA GLU A 570 -15.57 -28.11 -13.32
C GLU A 570 -16.49 -26.89 -13.34
N ARG A 571 -16.29 -25.96 -12.38
CA ARG A 571 -17.03 -24.69 -12.33
C ARG A 571 -16.77 -23.84 -13.57
N PHE A 572 -15.52 -23.78 -14.02
CA PHE A 572 -15.18 -23.02 -15.22
C PHE A 572 -15.78 -23.63 -16.50
N ARG A 573 -15.83 -24.97 -16.65
CA ARG A 573 -16.57 -25.60 -17.76
C ARG A 573 -18.04 -25.23 -17.73
N GLY A 574 -18.67 -25.28 -16.55
CA GLY A 574 -20.05 -24.86 -16.38
C GLY A 574 -20.26 -23.40 -16.82
N LEU A 575 -19.32 -22.51 -16.54
CA LEU A 575 -19.37 -21.13 -17.03
C LEU A 575 -19.32 -21.06 -18.57
N LEU A 576 -18.46 -21.86 -19.23
CA LEU A 576 -18.41 -21.94 -20.69
C LEU A 576 -19.72 -22.48 -21.30
N ASP A 577 -20.41 -23.39 -20.62
CA ASP A 577 -21.73 -23.90 -21.03
C ASP A 577 -22.82 -22.82 -20.99
N THR A 578 -22.65 -21.80 -20.17
CA THR A 578 -23.62 -20.68 -20.06
C THR A 578 -23.38 -19.54 -21.05
N SER A 579 -22.24 -19.51 -21.75
CA SER A 579 -21.88 -18.40 -22.63
C SER A 579 -21.15 -18.87 -23.89
N ASP A 580 -21.88 -18.90 -25.01
CA ASP A 580 -21.34 -19.26 -26.33
C ASP A 580 -20.26 -18.27 -26.81
N GLU A 581 -20.38 -16.99 -26.44
CA GLU A 581 -19.38 -15.96 -26.74
C GLU A 581 -18.06 -16.23 -26.02
N LEU A 582 -18.11 -16.50 -24.71
CA LEU A 582 -16.92 -16.84 -23.94
C LEU A 582 -16.26 -18.11 -24.46
N ARG A 583 -17.06 -19.13 -24.78
CA ARG A 583 -16.58 -20.37 -25.40
C ARG A 583 -15.84 -20.09 -26.71
N ALA A 584 -16.43 -19.29 -27.60
CA ALA A 584 -15.81 -18.93 -28.87
C ALA A 584 -14.50 -18.12 -28.69
N ASP A 585 -14.42 -17.20 -27.72
CA ASP A 585 -13.17 -16.46 -27.44
C ASP A 585 -12.07 -17.40 -26.91
N VAL A 586 -12.41 -18.31 -26.01
CA VAL A 586 -11.46 -19.30 -25.46
C VAL A 586 -10.98 -20.25 -26.58
N GLU A 587 -11.89 -20.75 -27.43
CA GLU A 587 -11.55 -21.59 -28.58
C GLU A 587 -10.68 -20.85 -29.62
N LYS A 588 -10.94 -19.56 -29.86
CA LYS A 588 -10.11 -18.74 -30.75
C LYS A 588 -8.69 -18.57 -30.21
N LYS A 589 -8.55 -18.30 -28.90
CA LYS A 589 -7.23 -18.22 -28.22
C LYS A 589 -6.52 -19.57 -28.19
N LEU A 590 -7.27 -20.67 -28.09
CA LEU A 590 -6.73 -22.03 -28.21
C LEU A 590 -6.07 -22.25 -29.58
N LEU A 591 -6.78 -21.88 -30.65
CA LEU A 591 -6.27 -22.01 -32.02
C LEU A 591 -5.01 -21.17 -32.26
N SER A 592 -4.97 -19.91 -31.79
CA SER A 592 -3.78 -19.07 -31.95
C SER A 592 -2.57 -19.67 -31.23
N ARG A 593 -2.74 -20.16 -29.99
CA ARG A 593 -1.67 -20.79 -29.20
C ARG A 593 -1.16 -22.10 -29.83
N LEU A 594 -2.03 -22.87 -30.47
CA LEU A 594 -1.63 -24.08 -31.20
C LEU A 594 -0.77 -23.74 -32.43
N VAL A 595 -1.17 -22.73 -33.20
CA VAL A 595 -0.40 -22.25 -34.37
C VAL A 595 0.95 -21.67 -33.96
N GLU A 596 0.98 -20.85 -32.90
CA GLU A 596 2.22 -20.31 -32.33
C GLU A 596 3.15 -21.44 -31.86
N GLY A 597 2.61 -22.43 -31.14
CA GLY A 597 3.35 -23.61 -30.68
C GLY A 597 3.95 -24.46 -31.81
N GLU A 598 3.21 -24.67 -32.90
CA GLU A 598 3.73 -25.36 -34.09
C GLU A 598 4.82 -24.57 -34.82
N SER A 599 4.65 -23.25 -34.94
CA SER A 599 5.66 -22.38 -35.56
C SER A 599 6.99 -22.38 -34.79
N MET A 600 6.91 -22.41 -33.46
CA MET A 600 8.07 -22.45 -32.55
C MET A 600 8.75 -23.83 -32.54
N HIS A 601 8.00 -24.92 -32.73
CA HIS A 601 8.59 -26.26 -32.91
C HIS A 601 9.57 -26.31 -34.08
N ASN A 602 9.30 -25.53 -35.13
CA ASN A 602 10.14 -25.43 -36.31
C ASN A 602 11.28 -24.39 -36.18
N ARG A 603 11.35 -23.64 -35.07
CA ARG A 603 12.34 -22.59 -34.79
C ARG A 603 12.81 -22.61 -33.33
N PRO A 604 13.57 -23.63 -32.90
CA PRO A 604 14.04 -23.74 -31.51
C PRO A 604 14.88 -22.55 -31.02
N ASP A 605 15.57 -21.83 -31.92
CA ASP A 605 16.36 -20.64 -31.58
C ASP A 605 15.50 -19.45 -31.08
N ALA A 606 14.24 -19.35 -31.52
CA ALA A 606 13.33 -18.31 -31.07
C ALA A 606 12.92 -18.49 -29.60
N GLY A 607 12.74 -19.74 -29.14
CA GLY A 607 12.47 -20.05 -27.73
C GLY A 607 13.63 -19.66 -26.81
N ASN A 608 14.87 -19.89 -27.25
CA ASN A 608 16.07 -19.52 -26.49
C ASN A 608 16.24 -18.00 -26.37
N ILE A 609 15.84 -17.23 -27.39
CA ILE A 609 15.83 -15.75 -27.33
C ILE A 609 14.83 -15.27 -26.28
N ILE A 610 13.63 -15.86 -26.22
CA ILE A 610 12.62 -15.49 -25.21
C ILE A 610 13.15 -15.80 -23.81
N GLU A 611 13.74 -16.97 -23.60
CA GLU A 611 14.34 -17.32 -22.32
C GLU A 611 15.45 -16.33 -21.93
N PHE A 612 16.32 -15.99 -22.88
CA PHE A 612 17.33 -14.95 -22.69
C PHE A 612 16.72 -13.60 -22.28
N LEU A 613 15.72 -13.11 -23.01
CA LEU A 613 15.05 -11.84 -22.75
C LEU A 613 14.36 -11.85 -21.37
N VAL A 614 13.66 -12.92 -21.02
CA VAL A 614 13.03 -13.09 -19.70
C VAL A 614 14.09 -13.07 -18.58
N ALA A 615 15.21 -13.76 -18.76
CA ALA A 615 16.33 -13.70 -17.82
C ALA A 615 16.93 -12.29 -17.72
N GLN A 616 16.85 -11.50 -18.80
CA GLN A 616 17.15 -10.07 -18.81
C GLN A 616 15.97 -9.21 -18.38
N GLY A 617 15.14 -9.70 -17.44
CA GLY A 617 14.11 -8.93 -16.74
C GLY A 617 13.08 -8.25 -17.66
N VAL A 618 12.91 -8.76 -18.88
CA VAL A 618 11.87 -8.29 -19.80
C VAL A 618 10.48 -8.45 -19.19
N GLY A 619 10.27 -9.45 -18.35
CA GLY A 619 8.97 -9.70 -17.75
C GLY A 619 8.46 -8.58 -16.83
N GLU A 620 9.36 -7.74 -16.30
CA GLU A 620 9.00 -6.56 -15.52
C GLU A 620 9.13 -5.27 -16.32
N ALA A 621 9.79 -5.28 -17.48
CA ALA A 621 10.08 -4.09 -18.27
C ALA A 621 8.80 -3.56 -18.92
N THR A 622 8.49 -2.26 -18.77
CA THR A 622 7.45 -1.65 -19.61
C THR A 622 8.00 -1.30 -20.99
N ASP A 623 9.30 -1.04 -21.04
CA ASP A 623 10.00 -0.62 -22.24
C ASP A 623 11.49 -0.93 -22.09
N ILE A 624 12.04 -1.77 -22.98
CA ILE A 624 13.45 -2.16 -22.99
C ILE A 624 14.14 -1.68 -24.27
N LEU A 625 15.37 -1.19 -24.14
CA LEU A 625 16.23 -0.90 -25.29
C LEU A 625 16.91 -2.21 -25.72
N LEU A 626 16.79 -2.54 -27.00
CA LEU A 626 17.50 -3.64 -27.65
C LEU A 626 18.37 -3.08 -28.79
N ILE A 627 19.50 -3.74 -29.06
CA ILE A 627 20.36 -3.44 -30.20
C ILE A 627 20.50 -4.70 -31.05
N ASP A 628 20.15 -4.59 -32.33
CA ASP A 628 20.43 -5.60 -33.33
C ASP A 628 21.90 -5.49 -33.78
N GLU A 629 22.72 -6.43 -33.36
CA GLU A 629 24.16 -6.49 -33.67
C GLU A 629 24.44 -6.75 -35.16
N ASN A 630 23.47 -7.28 -35.93
CA ASN A 630 23.63 -7.41 -37.38
C ASN A 630 23.55 -6.05 -38.10
N LEU A 631 22.80 -5.11 -37.53
CA LEU A 631 22.65 -3.74 -38.05
C LEU A 631 23.59 -2.74 -37.36
N CYS A 632 24.12 -3.09 -36.19
CA CYS A 632 24.97 -2.21 -35.39
C CYS A 632 26.35 -2.06 -36.03
N VAL A 633 26.72 -0.82 -36.36
CA VAL A 633 28.07 -0.50 -36.89
C VAL A 633 29.04 0.02 -35.81
N GLY A 634 28.69 -0.07 -34.53
CA GLY A 634 29.56 0.34 -33.42
C GLY A 634 29.92 1.84 -33.37
N CYS A 635 29.16 2.71 -34.04
CA CYS A 635 29.51 4.14 -34.17
C CYS A 635 29.39 4.98 -32.88
N ASN A 636 28.78 4.43 -31.82
CA ASN A 636 28.52 5.09 -30.53
C ASN A 636 27.62 6.33 -30.57
N ASN A 637 26.91 6.60 -31.68
CA ASN A 637 26.01 7.75 -31.77
C ASN A 637 24.87 7.72 -30.74
N CYS A 638 24.36 6.53 -30.40
CA CYS A 638 23.31 6.37 -29.39
C CYS A 638 23.75 6.84 -27.99
N GLU A 639 24.98 6.54 -27.59
CA GLU A 639 25.56 6.96 -26.31
C GLU A 639 25.94 8.46 -26.32
N LYS A 640 26.56 8.93 -27.40
CA LYS A 640 26.92 10.35 -27.57
C LYS A 640 25.70 11.26 -27.54
N ALA A 641 24.63 10.89 -28.27
CA ALA A 641 23.39 11.65 -28.28
C ALA A 641 22.70 11.64 -26.91
N CYS A 642 22.76 10.50 -26.19
CA CYS A 642 22.24 10.41 -24.82
C CYS A 642 22.99 11.38 -23.89
N ALA A 643 24.33 11.37 -23.93
CA ALA A 643 25.14 12.29 -23.14
C ALA A 643 24.83 13.77 -23.47
N GLU A 644 24.78 14.13 -24.76
CA GLU A 644 24.52 15.52 -25.17
C GLU A 644 23.12 16.00 -24.74
N THR A 645 22.14 15.10 -24.75
CA THR A 645 20.76 15.39 -24.30
C THR A 645 20.70 15.59 -22.78
N HIS A 646 21.59 14.96 -22.02
CA HIS A 646 21.56 14.92 -20.57
C HIS A 646 22.83 15.52 -19.96
N ASP A 647 23.12 16.75 -20.36
CA ASP A 647 24.16 17.62 -19.80
C ASP A 647 25.58 17.05 -19.84
N GLY A 648 25.83 16.09 -20.72
CA GLY A 648 27.12 15.41 -20.87
C GLY A 648 27.26 14.13 -20.05
N ILE A 649 26.21 13.65 -19.38
CA ILE A 649 26.21 12.38 -18.65
C ILE A 649 25.35 11.38 -19.41
N SER A 650 25.99 10.37 -20.03
CA SER A 650 25.24 9.31 -20.70
C SER A 650 24.46 8.48 -19.69
N ARG A 651 23.20 8.22 -20.02
CA ARG A 651 22.29 7.36 -19.25
C ARG A 651 22.15 5.96 -19.85
N LEU A 652 23.00 5.67 -20.82
CA LEU A 652 23.11 4.44 -21.61
C LEU A 652 24.59 4.03 -21.64
N ASN A 653 24.86 2.74 -21.49
CA ASN A 653 26.13 2.15 -21.92
C ASN A 653 25.83 1.12 -23.02
N ARG A 654 26.28 1.42 -24.25
CA ARG A 654 25.98 0.60 -25.44
C ARG A 654 26.73 -0.74 -25.43
N GLU A 655 27.93 -0.78 -24.85
CA GLU A 655 28.80 -1.96 -24.89
C GLU A 655 28.54 -2.91 -23.71
N ALA A 656 28.03 -2.37 -22.60
CA ALA A 656 27.73 -3.16 -21.41
C ALA A 656 26.36 -3.81 -21.51
N GLY A 657 26.30 -5.09 -21.17
CA GLY A 657 25.08 -5.89 -21.17
C GLY A 657 25.30 -7.20 -21.91
N PRO A 658 24.38 -8.16 -21.78
CA PRO A 658 24.53 -9.44 -22.43
C PRO A 658 23.99 -9.43 -23.87
N THR A 659 24.54 -10.32 -24.68
CA THR A 659 24.13 -10.53 -26.08
C THR A 659 23.80 -11.99 -26.30
N TYR A 660 22.71 -12.25 -27.02
CA TYR A 660 22.33 -13.59 -27.47
C TYR A 660 21.74 -13.52 -28.87
N ASN A 661 22.25 -14.34 -29.79
CA ASN A 661 21.79 -14.44 -31.18
C ASN A 661 21.54 -13.09 -31.88
N ALA A 662 22.59 -12.24 -31.92
CA ALA A 662 22.58 -10.87 -32.45
C ALA A 662 21.64 -9.86 -31.74
N VAL A 663 20.94 -10.26 -30.67
CA VAL A 663 20.16 -9.34 -29.83
C VAL A 663 21.00 -8.96 -28.61
N HIS A 664 21.38 -7.69 -28.52
CA HIS A 664 22.09 -7.13 -27.38
C HIS A 664 21.14 -6.33 -26.48
N VAL A 665 21.21 -6.57 -25.17
CA VAL A 665 20.46 -5.83 -24.15
C VAL A 665 21.42 -4.87 -23.44
N PRO A 666 21.58 -3.62 -23.93
CA PRO A 666 22.49 -2.66 -23.33
C PRO A 666 22.06 -2.25 -21.92
N THR A 667 23.01 -1.68 -21.17
CA THR A 667 22.74 -1.14 -19.84
C THR A 667 21.99 0.18 -19.97
N SER A 668 20.66 0.08 -19.91
CA SER A 668 19.71 1.19 -19.98
C SER A 668 18.48 0.85 -19.16
N CYS A 669 17.83 1.87 -18.59
CA CYS A 669 16.65 1.63 -17.76
C CYS A 669 15.50 0.98 -18.55
N ARG A 670 14.87 0.00 -17.88
CA ARG A 670 13.74 -0.81 -18.39
C ARG A 670 12.36 -0.25 -18.01
N HIS A 671 12.35 0.87 -17.29
CA HIS A 671 11.14 1.57 -16.79
C HIS A 671 10.12 0.64 -16.08
N CYS A 672 10.64 -0.40 -15.42
CA CYS A 672 9.92 -1.59 -14.94
C CYS A 672 8.55 -1.28 -14.37
N GLU A 673 7.51 -2.05 -14.69
CA GLU A 673 6.12 -1.84 -14.26
C GLU A 673 6.03 -1.61 -12.75
N HIS A 674 6.77 -2.40 -11.98
CA HIS A 674 7.04 -2.19 -10.56
C HIS A 674 8.50 -1.74 -10.38
N PRO A 675 8.79 -0.43 -10.31
CA PRO A 675 10.16 0.04 -10.33
C PRO A 675 10.79 -0.12 -8.96
N HIS A 676 11.65 -1.13 -8.82
CA HIS A 676 12.46 -1.39 -7.62
C HIS A 676 13.21 -0.16 -7.11
N CYS A 677 13.63 0.72 -8.02
CA CYS A 677 14.33 1.95 -7.67
C CYS A 677 13.45 3.01 -7.00
N MET A 678 12.14 3.00 -7.23
CA MET A 678 11.19 3.94 -6.62
C MET A 678 10.86 3.52 -5.18
N SER A 679 10.87 2.22 -4.92
CA SER A 679 10.50 1.64 -3.63
C SER A 679 11.31 2.20 -2.46
N ASP A 680 12.53 2.69 -2.66
CA ASP A 680 13.46 3.04 -1.57
C ASP A 680 14.11 4.42 -1.69
N CYS A 681 13.44 5.38 -2.35
CA CYS A 681 13.93 6.76 -2.39
C CYS A 681 13.53 7.55 -1.12
N PRO A 682 14.45 7.86 -0.19
CA PRO A 682 14.13 8.57 1.05
C PRO A 682 13.75 10.05 0.80
N ALA A 683 14.23 10.62 -0.31
CA ALA A 683 13.94 11.99 -0.69
C ALA A 683 12.67 12.11 -1.55
N ASP A 684 12.00 10.98 -1.82
CA ASP A 684 10.87 10.91 -2.77
C ASP A 684 11.20 11.63 -4.08
N SER A 685 12.37 11.33 -4.66
CA SER A 685 12.91 11.99 -5.85
C SER A 685 12.77 11.14 -7.11
N ILE A 686 12.12 9.97 -7.03
CA ILE A 686 11.96 9.05 -8.14
C ILE A 686 10.48 8.91 -8.38
N HIS A 687 10.07 9.32 -9.57
CA HIS A 687 8.67 9.41 -9.93
C HIS A 687 8.42 8.67 -11.23
N ARG A 688 7.15 8.36 -11.47
CA ARG A 688 6.69 7.92 -12.77
C ARG A 688 5.86 9.02 -13.40
N SER A 689 6.17 9.34 -14.65
CA SER A 689 5.36 10.27 -15.45
C SER A 689 4.00 9.65 -15.78
N VAL A 690 3.10 10.48 -16.33
CA VAL A 690 1.81 10.02 -16.86
C VAL A 690 1.95 9.04 -18.02
N ASN A 691 3.03 9.16 -18.82
CA ASN A 691 3.32 8.27 -19.96
C ASN A 691 4.08 7.01 -19.53
N GLY A 692 4.58 6.98 -18.29
CA GLY A 692 5.16 5.79 -17.69
C GLY A 692 6.65 5.75 -17.55
N GLU A 693 7.37 6.77 -18.00
CA GLU A 693 8.79 6.84 -17.77
C GLU A 693 9.04 7.03 -16.27
N VAL A 694 9.74 6.08 -15.67
CA VAL A 694 10.36 6.29 -14.36
C VAL A 694 11.51 7.29 -14.55
N PHE A 695 11.56 8.36 -13.76
CA PHE A 695 12.59 9.39 -13.83
C PHE A 695 13.01 9.83 -12.42
N ILE A 696 14.13 10.54 -12.34
CA ILE A 696 14.68 11.09 -11.10
C ILE A 696 14.62 12.62 -11.20
N ASP A 697 14.05 13.27 -10.20
CA ASP A 697 13.98 14.73 -10.12
C ASP A 697 15.15 15.34 -9.32
N ASP A 698 15.13 16.67 -9.18
CA ASP A 698 16.21 17.42 -8.54
C ASP A 698 16.30 17.26 -7.01
N LYS A 699 15.29 16.66 -6.36
CA LYS A 699 15.31 16.39 -4.92
C LYS A 699 16.26 15.26 -4.56
N CYS A 700 16.87 14.59 -5.54
CA CYS A 700 17.81 13.50 -5.31
C CYS A 700 18.94 13.91 -4.35
N ILE A 701 18.98 13.28 -3.19
CA ILE A 701 20.00 13.52 -2.16
C ILE A 701 21.29 12.72 -2.36
N GLY A 702 21.34 11.86 -3.38
CA GLY A 702 22.55 11.10 -3.70
C GLY A 702 22.87 9.93 -2.75
N CYS A 703 21.85 9.33 -2.12
CA CYS A 703 22.04 8.24 -1.14
C CYS A 703 22.45 6.87 -1.74
N GLY A 704 22.24 6.66 -3.04
CA GLY A 704 22.59 5.40 -3.72
C GLY A 704 21.62 4.22 -3.48
N ASN A 705 20.49 4.41 -2.78
CA ASN A 705 19.52 3.33 -2.57
C ASN A 705 18.97 2.77 -3.88
N CYS A 706 18.59 3.65 -4.80
CA CYS A 706 18.06 3.25 -6.11
C CYS A 706 19.08 2.51 -6.98
N GLU A 707 20.38 2.82 -6.86
CA GLU A 707 21.47 2.09 -7.52
C GLU A 707 21.56 0.65 -6.99
N ARG A 708 21.54 0.47 -5.66
CA ARG A 708 21.58 -0.85 -5.02
C ARG A 708 20.34 -1.69 -5.31
N ASN A 709 19.17 -1.06 -5.36
CA ASN A 709 17.90 -1.76 -5.49
C ASN A 709 17.53 -2.04 -6.94
N CYS A 710 18.29 -1.54 -7.91
CA CYS A 710 18.07 -1.89 -9.30
C CYS A 710 18.69 -3.27 -9.58
N PRO A 711 17.88 -4.35 -9.79
CA PRO A 711 18.42 -5.69 -10.07
C PRO A 711 19.18 -5.78 -11.40
N TYR A 712 19.10 -4.71 -12.21
CA TYR A 712 19.61 -4.65 -13.57
C TYR A 712 20.86 -3.78 -13.69
N GLY A 713 21.29 -3.13 -12.59
CA GLY A 713 22.49 -2.29 -12.59
C GLY A 713 22.45 -1.08 -13.53
N VAL A 714 21.25 -0.60 -13.88
CA VAL A 714 21.06 0.46 -14.89
C VAL A 714 21.05 1.88 -14.30
N ILE A 715 21.11 1.99 -12.97
CA ILE A 715 21.20 3.25 -12.25
C ILE A 715 22.63 3.36 -11.73
N HIS A 716 23.25 4.53 -11.88
CA HIS A 716 24.59 4.79 -11.36
C HIS A 716 24.71 6.19 -10.75
N MET A 717 25.68 6.37 -9.86
CA MET A 717 25.93 7.66 -9.21
C MET A 717 26.92 8.52 -10.01
N ALA A 718 26.46 9.67 -10.50
CA ALA A 718 27.30 10.62 -11.25
C ALA A 718 27.32 12.01 -10.59
N ALA A 719 28.47 12.67 -10.64
CA ALA A 719 28.57 14.09 -10.30
C ALA A 719 27.99 14.93 -11.44
N GLU A 720 27.51 16.13 -11.13
CA GLU A 720 27.07 17.10 -12.14
C GLU A 720 28.21 17.39 -13.14
N ALA A 721 27.89 17.35 -14.43
CA ALA A 721 28.88 17.58 -15.46
C ALA A 721 29.27 19.07 -15.54
N PRO A 722 30.55 19.39 -15.77
CA PRO A 722 31.01 20.77 -15.89
C PRO A 722 30.37 21.46 -17.11
N LYS A 723 29.91 22.70 -16.92
CA LYS A 723 29.30 23.50 -17.99
C LYS A 723 30.23 23.63 -19.19
N LYS A 724 29.71 23.34 -20.38
CA LYS A 724 30.43 23.50 -21.64
C LYS A 724 30.28 24.90 -22.20
N PRO A 725 31.28 25.39 -22.96
CA PRO A 725 31.09 26.54 -23.85
C PRO A 725 29.98 26.24 -24.86
N GLY A 726 29.18 27.25 -25.21
CA GLY A 726 28.08 27.07 -26.18
C GLY A 726 28.58 26.73 -27.58
N LEU A 727 27.69 26.19 -28.43
CA LEU A 727 28.00 25.72 -29.79
C LEU A 727 28.76 26.76 -30.64
N LEU A 728 28.37 28.04 -30.56
CA LEU A 728 29.05 29.13 -31.27
C LEU A 728 30.48 29.38 -30.74
N SER A 729 30.71 29.18 -29.44
CA SER A 729 32.04 29.35 -28.85
C SER A 729 33.00 28.27 -29.30
N TRP A 730 32.51 27.02 -29.37
CA TRP A 730 33.26 25.92 -29.98
C TRP A 730 33.50 26.16 -31.48
N LEU A 731 32.45 26.47 -32.24
CA LEU A 731 32.53 26.62 -33.70
C LEU A 731 33.47 27.76 -34.14
N LEU A 732 33.43 28.90 -33.44
CA LEU A 732 34.17 30.09 -33.83
C LEU A 732 35.56 30.19 -33.18
N PHE A 733 35.76 29.59 -32.00
CA PHE A 733 36.98 29.79 -31.21
C PHE A 733 37.67 28.48 -30.78
N GLY A 734 37.11 27.31 -31.11
CA GLY A 734 37.63 26.02 -30.66
C GLY A 734 37.60 25.84 -29.14
N SER A 735 36.80 26.65 -28.42
CA SER A 735 36.72 26.63 -26.97
C SER A 735 35.85 25.46 -26.50
N GLY A 736 36.47 24.48 -25.83
CA GLY A 736 35.78 23.30 -25.28
C GLY A 736 35.62 22.14 -26.28
N PRO A 737 35.01 21.02 -25.86
CA PRO A 737 34.80 19.84 -26.70
C PRO A 737 33.70 20.08 -27.75
N GLY A 738 33.78 19.38 -28.88
CA GLY A 738 32.72 19.40 -29.90
C GLY A 738 31.45 18.67 -29.47
N PRO A 739 30.35 18.79 -30.25
CA PRO A 739 29.12 18.06 -30.02
C PRO A 739 29.38 16.55 -29.86
N GLY A 740 28.97 15.96 -28.73
CA GLY A 740 29.18 14.54 -28.43
C GLY A 740 30.58 14.14 -27.93
N GLU A 741 31.47 15.08 -27.62
CA GLU A 741 32.83 14.83 -27.11
C GLU A 741 32.98 15.11 -25.60
N ASN A 742 32.07 14.60 -24.77
CA ASN A 742 31.97 15.07 -23.37
C ASN A 742 32.85 14.30 -22.37
N LYS A 743 33.34 13.08 -22.70
CA LYS A 743 34.05 12.21 -21.74
C LYS A 743 35.35 12.84 -21.21
N GLN A 744 36.20 13.33 -22.10
CA GLN A 744 37.50 13.91 -21.72
C GLN A 744 37.32 15.23 -20.97
N TRP A 745 36.43 16.10 -21.45
CA TRP A 745 36.09 17.37 -20.79
C TRP A 745 35.60 17.18 -19.36
N ASN A 746 34.66 16.25 -19.16
CA ASN A 746 34.12 15.96 -17.83
C ASN A 746 35.21 15.46 -16.88
N LYS A 747 36.13 14.62 -17.37
CA LYS A 747 37.25 14.11 -16.58
C LYS A 747 38.22 15.22 -16.18
N ASP A 748 38.53 16.14 -17.09
CA ASP A 748 39.53 17.18 -16.87
C ASP A 748 38.99 18.37 -16.03
N HIS A 749 37.67 18.53 -15.95
CA HIS A 749 37.01 19.67 -15.28
C HIS A 749 36.03 19.25 -14.17
N SER A 750 35.99 17.97 -13.79
CA SER A 750 35.18 17.50 -12.66
C SER A 750 35.75 18.00 -11.34
N ASN A 751 34.87 18.46 -10.45
CA ASN A 751 35.26 18.88 -9.10
C ASN A 751 35.37 17.66 -8.18
N GLU A 752 36.58 17.33 -7.72
CA GLU A 752 36.80 16.25 -6.75
C GLU A 752 36.07 16.57 -5.44
N GLY A 753 35.08 15.74 -5.08
CA GLY A 753 34.23 15.93 -3.90
C GLY A 753 32.83 16.48 -4.18
N ALA A 754 32.47 16.73 -5.45
CA ALA A 754 31.09 17.08 -5.79
C ALA A 754 30.10 15.98 -5.39
N ARG A 755 28.96 16.39 -4.82
CA ARG A 755 27.89 15.48 -4.43
C ARG A 755 27.34 14.77 -5.68
N LYS A 756 27.39 13.44 -5.67
CA LYS A 756 26.84 12.63 -6.76
C LYS A 756 25.33 12.52 -6.65
N LYS A 757 24.62 12.57 -7.77
CA LYS A 757 23.20 12.24 -7.89
C LYS A 757 23.03 10.92 -8.65
N ALA A 758 21.90 10.26 -8.43
CA ALA A 758 21.57 9.05 -9.16
C ALA A 758 21.17 9.42 -10.59
N VAL A 759 21.69 8.67 -11.56
CA VAL A 759 21.45 8.86 -12.98
C VAL A 759 20.93 7.56 -13.59
N LYS A 760 19.86 7.68 -14.38
CA LYS A 760 19.28 6.58 -15.15
C LYS A 760 18.55 7.11 -16.36
N CYS A 761 18.37 6.30 -17.39
CA CYS A 761 17.58 6.70 -18.56
C CYS A 761 16.15 7.08 -18.14
N ASP A 762 15.65 8.22 -18.58
CA ASP A 762 14.28 8.73 -18.42
C ASP A 762 13.52 8.71 -19.76
N MET A 763 14.03 7.95 -20.72
CA MET A 763 13.53 7.83 -22.10
C MET A 763 13.42 9.16 -22.85
N CYS A 764 14.14 10.20 -22.40
CA CYS A 764 13.98 11.56 -22.90
C CYS A 764 12.53 12.03 -22.86
N LYS A 765 11.79 11.72 -21.78
CA LYS A 765 10.35 12.00 -21.60
C LYS A 765 9.93 13.44 -21.91
N ASP A 766 10.84 14.39 -21.80
CA ASP A 766 10.59 15.83 -22.01
C ASP A 766 10.84 16.28 -23.46
N LEU A 767 11.16 15.35 -24.38
CA LEU A 767 11.39 15.63 -25.79
C LEU A 767 10.31 14.99 -26.67
N ASP A 768 9.63 15.79 -27.47
CA ASP A 768 8.57 15.33 -28.40
C ASP A 768 9.05 14.26 -29.41
N GLY A 769 10.33 14.27 -29.76
CA GLY A 769 10.93 13.27 -30.66
C GLY A 769 11.27 11.93 -30.00
N GLY A 770 11.05 11.77 -28.70
CA GLY A 770 11.37 10.56 -27.95
C GLY A 770 12.87 10.30 -27.76
N ALA A 771 13.20 9.06 -27.39
CA ALA A 771 14.53 8.63 -26.97
C ALA A 771 15.63 9.00 -28.00
N SER A 772 16.57 9.86 -27.59
CA SER A 772 17.64 10.34 -28.46
C SER A 772 18.57 9.23 -28.94
N CYS A 773 18.77 8.19 -28.12
CA CYS A 773 19.60 7.04 -28.48
C CYS A 773 19.06 6.24 -29.68
N VAL A 774 17.75 6.14 -29.84
CA VAL A 774 17.09 5.48 -30.98
C VAL A 774 17.16 6.39 -32.21
N ARG A 775 16.79 7.66 -32.07
CA ARG A 775 16.82 8.63 -33.18
C ARG A 775 18.21 8.85 -33.77
N ALA A 776 19.25 8.76 -32.95
CA ALA A 776 20.63 8.94 -33.38
C ALA A 776 21.24 7.69 -34.03
N CYS A 777 20.54 6.55 -34.05
CA CYS A 777 21.02 5.32 -34.67
C CYS A 777 20.89 5.40 -36.20
N PRO A 778 21.99 5.44 -36.96
CA PRO A 778 21.92 5.65 -38.41
C PRO A 778 21.41 4.43 -39.18
N THR A 779 21.50 3.24 -38.59
CA THR A 779 21.08 1.98 -39.22
C THR A 779 19.74 1.46 -38.72
N GLY A 780 19.14 2.11 -37.71
CA GLY A 780 17.94 1.63 -37.03
C GLY A 780 18.19 0.41 -36.12
N ALA A 781 19.44 0.06 -35.82
CA ALA A 781 19.80 -1.06 -34.95
C ALA A 781 19.28 -0.94 -33.52
N ALA A 782 19.20 0.27 -32.96
CA ALA A 782 18.75 0.51 -31.60
C ALA A 782 17.24 0.75 -31.58
N ILE A 783 16.48 -0.11 -30.92
CA ILE A 783 15.02 -0.07 -30.84
C ILE A 783 14.53 -0.19 -29.40
N ARG A 784 13.39 0.45 -29.10
CA ARG A 784 12.70 0.37 -27.82
C ARG A 784 11.47 -0.51 -28.00
N VAL A 785 11.31 -1.53 -27.15
CA VAL A 785 10.30 -2.59 -27.32
C VAL A 785 9.51 -2.79 -26.03
N SER A 786 8.19 -2.95 -26.18
CA SER A 786 7.25 -3.27 -25.10
C SER A 786 6.98 -4.78 -24.97
N PRO A 787 6.55 -5.27 -23.78
CA PRO A 787 6.06 -6.63 -23.51
C PRO A 787 5.32 -7.33 -24.64
N GLU A 788 4.33 -6.65 -25.19
CA GLU A 788 3.39 -7.22 -26.15
C GLU A 788 4.04 -7.47 -27.53
N ASN A 789 5.14 -6.77 -27.82
CA ASN A 789 5.85 -6.83 -29.10
C ASN A 789 7.10 -7.72 -29.05
N PHE A 790 7.35 -8.47 -27.96
CA PHE A 790 8.54 -9.33 -27.89
C PHE A 790 8.49 -10.53 -28.85
N PHE A 791 7.29 -11.05 -29.16
CA PHE A 791 7.14 -12.18 -30.09
C PHE A 791 7.41 -11.82 -31.55
N SER A 792 7.09 -10.59 -31.96
CA SER A 792 7.43 -10.10 -33.30
C SER A 792 8.93 -9.87 -33.49
N LEU A 793 9.72 -9.80 -32.41
CA LEU A 793 11.19 -9.77 -32.50
C LEU A 793 11.80 -11.11 -32.93
N SER A 794 11.08 -12.23 -32.83
CA SER A 794 11.56 -13.50 -33.38
C SER A 794 11.79 -13.43 -34.90
N GLU A 795 11.20 -12.44 -35.58
CA GLU A 795 11.47 -12.13 -36.98
C GLU A 795 12.78 -11.35 -37.20
N LEU A 796 13.28 -10.60 -36.20
CA LEU A 796 14.59 -9.90 -36.31
C LEU A 796 15.75 -10.89 -36.37
N ALA A 797 15.69 -11.96 -35.58
CA ALA A 797 16.70 -13.03 -35.59
C ALA A 797 16.63 -13.92 -36.84
N GLY A 798 15.55 -13.82 -37.64
CA GLY A 798 15.33 -14.62 -38.84
C GLY A 798 15.71 -13.94 -40.15
N ARG A 799 16.13 -12.67 -40.12
CA ARG A 799 16.63 -11.94 -41.30
C ARG A 799 18.11 -12.29 -41.55
N ASN A 800 18.34 -13.48 -42.08
CA ASN A 800 19.60 -13.77 -42.80
C ASN A 800 19.54 -13.22 -44.22
#